data_AF-A0A2G2ZG20-F1
#
_entry.id   AF-A0A2G2ZG20-F1
#
_cell.length_a   1.000
_cell.length_b   1.000
_cell.length_c   1.000
_cell.angle_alpha   90.00
_cell.angle_beta   90.00
_cell.angle_gamma   90.00
#
_symmetry.space_group_name_H-M   'P 1'
#
loop_
_entity.id
_entity.type
_entity.pdbx_description
1 polymer ?
#
loop_
_entity_poly.entity_id
_entity_poly.type
_entity_poly.pdbx_seq_one_letter_code
_entity_poly.pdbx_strand_id
1 'polypeptide(L)'
;MMFPKYFYLNNLCKMLYLCYNRDVEVASYLQHNVLFITFLVGIHRHHDLSYSMTPGDEVEDMFKLLNEVKRQIPSVTAVSSGAIASDYQRLRVESVCSRLGLVSLAYLWKQDQSFLLQEMVNFCYTSESFQVAAIGLNPSKHLGKEIAYLEPHLHELKELYGINVCVTFLFFLITRIMFQLSQNARIVLDKFQIVLHSSDSIAPVGILHPLAFHLETKVESIYSNGIDEDSNVCQGNVDTVFEVQGDVQQEGEAASEFVAGSSKRPSVTKQELKVSKTMKDNVFSISCWLQDSCKNSSDLQEDLEVVLTKIETLLVENGSSWENVLYIHLYIADMDEFAVANETYVRYITQKKCRYGVPSRSTIELPLLQVGLGRAYIEVLVANDPTKKVLHVQSISCWAPSCIGPYSQATLHNDILHMAGQLGLDPATMVLCKGGPVAELEQALENSEAVARSFNCSISTSTILCLIYCSESIEKSERIIVQKKADTHLKQMKLDHAEGHKKTMVLDPVFLYVLVPDLPKRALVEVKPMFYTGEYLSGPSDLDKQYQSTGQGCWGFEYETWHDICLQKCAVYGKICTAILSVTEELAAKICSLTSVACPDDVKSKGLVDEEQVIIIARFCIYRLDKVLLENNLSWADVMVSFSTLALLFYFTNFLEVVS
;
A
#
# COMPACT_ATOMS: atom_id res chain seq x y z
N MET A 1 -12.42 -28.88 8.81
CA MET A 1 -11.38 -28.80 9.86
C MET A 1 -11.59 -27.49 10.61
N MET A 2 -12.13 -27.55 11.82
CA MET A 2 -12.39 -26.37 12.68
C MET A 2 -11.10 -25.95 13.37
N PHE A 3 -10.62 -24.73 13.08
CA PHE A 3 -9.66 -24.03 13.92
C PHE A 3 -10.45 -22.98 14.74
N PRO A 4 -10.37 -22.96 16.08
CA PRO A 4 -10.92 -21.85 16.86
C PRO A 4 -10.06 -20.60 16.61
N LYS A 5 -10.70 -19.51 16.17
CA LYS A 5 -10.05 -18.24 15.83
C LYS A 5 -10.12 -17.28 17.03
N TYR A 6 -9.01 -16.60 17.31
CA TYR A 6 -8.84 -15.71 18.47
C TYR A 6 -8.49 -14.28 18.03
N PHE A 7 -9.00 -13.27 18.73
CA PHE A 7 -8.61 -11.86 18.61
C PHE A 7 -8.30 -11.30 19.99
N TYR A 8 -7.09 -10.74 20.23
CA TYR A 8 -6.82 -9.87 21.39
C TYR A 8 -5.97 -8.66 21.06
N LEU A 9 -6.24 -7.59 21.80
CA LEU A 9 -5.92 -6.19 21.53
C LEU A 9 -4.91 -5.64 22.55
N ASN A 10 -3.87 -4.87 22.14
CA ASN A 10 -2.83 -4.35 23.06
C ASN A 10 -2.32 -2.92 22.72
N ASN A 11 -1.63 -2.28 23.66
CA ASN A 11 -1.83 -0.92 24.10
C ASN A 11 -0.66 0.04 23.83
N LEU A 12 -0.97 1.26 23.41
CA LEU A 12 -0.26 2.50 23.77
C LEU A 12 -1.29 3.64 23.62
N CYS A 13 -1.71 4.20 24.77
CA CYS A 13 -2.82 5.15 25.02
C CYS A 13 -4.20 4.52 25.31
N LYS A 14 -4.53 4.41 26.62
CA LYS A 14 -5.82 4.03 27.24
C LYS A 14 -6.32 2.61 26.89
N MET A 15 -5.94 1.62 27.70
CA MET A 15 -6.25 0.20 27.51
C MET A 15 -7.75 -0.09 27.49
N LEU A 16 -8.18 -0.78 26.45
CA LEU A 16 -9.44 -1.50 26.39
C LEU A 16 -9.13 -2.98 26.11
N TYR A 17 -9.48 -3.85 27.04
CA TYR A 17 -9.30 -5.30 26.94
C TYR A 17 -10.64 -5.97 26.63
N LEU A 18 -10.64 -7.00 25.79
CA LEU A 18 -11.88 -7.63 25.32
C LEU A 18 -12.06 -9.13 25.66
N CYS A 19 -11.33 -9.77 26.58
CA CYS A 19 -11.21 -11.25 26.71
C CYS A 19 -12.38 -12.17 26.22
N TYR A 20 -12.06 -13.14 25.35
CA TYR A 20 -12.98 -14.10 24.70
C TYR A 20 -12.59 -15.51 25.12
N ASN A 21 -13.40 -16.14 25.99
CA ASN A 21 -13.31 -17.58 26.20
C ASN A 21 -14.61 -18.17 26.77
N ARG A 22 -14.87 -19.43 26.42
CA ARG A 22 -15.99 -20.27 26.90
C ARG A 22 -15.72 -20.98 28.23
N ASP A 23 -14.52 -20.83 28.80
CA ASP A 23 -14.14 -21.48 30.06
C ASP A 23 -14.13 -20.48 31.23
N VAL A 24 -14.93 -20.81 32.25
CA VAL A 24 -15.66 -19.88 33.14
C VAL A 24 -14.86 -19.30 34.31
N GLU A 25 -13.61 -19.69 34.57
CA GLU A 25 -12.97 -19.29 35.85
C GLU A 25 -11.87 -18.21 35.75
N VAL A 26 -11.21 -18.04 34.60
CA VAL A 26 -10.11 -17.06 34.46
C VAL A 26 -10.61 -15.61 34.31
N ALA A 27 -11.82 -15.43 33.76
CA ALA A 27 -12.40 -14.10 33.53
C ALA A 27 -12.75 -13.35 34.82
N SER A 28 -13.04 -14.07 35.91
CA SER A 28 -13.43 -13.48 37.20
C SER A 28 -12.32 -12.68 37.87
N TYR A 29 -11.05 -12.94 37.55
CA TYR A 29 -9.88 -12.30 38.19
C TYR A 29 -9.28 -11.13 37.39
N LEU A 30 -9.80 -10.87 36.20
CA LEU A 30 -9.41 -9.74 35.34
C LEU A 30 -10.03 -8.39 35.79
N GLN A 31 -10.72 -8.38 36.94
CA GLN A 31 -11.56 -7.30 37.46
C GLN A 31 -10.90 -5.92 37.61
N HIS A 32 -9.57 -5.83 37.62
CA HIS A 32 -8.87 -4.54 37.79
C HIS A 32 -8.36 -3.92 36.48
N ASN A 33 -8.38 -4.62 35.33
CA ASN A 33 -7.87 -4.09 34.06
C ASN A 33 -8.81 -4.29 32.85
N VAL A 34 -9.83 -5.14 32.96
CA VAL A 34 -10.81 -5.37 31.88
C VAL A 34 -12.08 -4.58 32.15
N LEU A 35 -12.35 -3.54 31.35
CA LEU A 35 -13.56 -2.74 31.53
C LEU A 35 -14.82 -3.37 30.92
N PHE A 36 -14.71 -4.10 29.80
CA PHE A 36 -15.89 -4.59 29.05
C PHE A 36 -15.73 -6.04 28.58
N ILE A 37 -16.78 -6.85 28.74
CA ILE A 37 -16.84 -8.25 28.30
C ILE A 37 -18.23 -8.54 27.70
N THR A 38 -18.27 -9.37 26.64
CA THR A 38 -19.50 -9.96 26.09
C THR A 38 -19.29 -11.44 25.77
N PHE A 39 -20.37 -12.22 25.80
CA PHE A 39 -20.37 -13.58 25.25
C PHE A 39 -20.65 -13.56 23.74
N LEU A 40 -19.96 -14.42 22.98
CA LEU A 40 -20.30 -14.61 21.56
C LEU A 40 -21.55 -15.48 21.43
N VAL A 41 -22.50 -14.95 20.67
CA VAL A 41 -23.72 -15.64 20.25
C VAL A 41 -23.61 -16.01 18.77
N GLY A 42 -22.94 -15.17 17.99
CA GLY A 42 -22.60 -15.41 16.60
C GLY A 42 -21.66 -16.60 16.43
N ILE A 43 -21.79 -17.25 15.28
CA ILE A 43 -20.92 -18.36 14.87
C ILE A 43 -20.13 -17.93 13.64
N HIS A 44 -18.99 -18.55 13.40
CA HIS A 44 -18.18 -18.28 12.22
C HIS A 44 -18.94 -18.62 10.92
N ARG A 45 -19.39 -17.60 10.17
CA ARG A 45 -20.20 -17.74 8.94
C ARG A 45 -19.50 -17.20 7.70
N HIS A 46 -18.79 -16.07 7.79
CA HIS A 46 -18.16 -15.44 6.64
C HIS A 46 -16.73 -15.96 6.41
N HIS A 47 -16.53 -16.71 5.33
CA HIS A 47 -15.27 -17.40 5.04
C HIS A 47 -14.32 -16.63 4.12
N ASP A 48 -14.79 -15.59 3.44
CA ASP A 48 -13.93 -14.84 2.51
C ASP A 48 -12.92 -13.97 3.25
N LEU A 49 -11.87 -13.57 2.53
CA LEU A 49 -10.79 -12.75 3.06
C LEU A 49 -11.30 -11.36 3.46
N SER A 50 -12.04 -10.68 2.58
CA SER A 50 -12.81 -9.49 2.91
C SER A 50 -14.00 -9.85 3.80
N TYR A 51 -14.44 -8.93 4.65
CA TYR A 51 -15.61 -9.13 5.49
C TYR A 51 -16.74 -8.21 5.04
N SER A 52 -17.94 -8.78 4.90
CA SER A 52 -19.18 -8.03 4.75
C SER A 52 -20.08 -8.31 5.95
N MET A 53 -20.86 -7.32 6.37
CA MET A 53 -21.77 -7.44 7.50
C MET A 53 -22.63 -8.69 7.34
N THR A 54 -22.46 -9.64 8.26
CA THR A 54 -23.08 -10.96 8.17
C THR A 54 -23.88 -11.23 9.45
N PRO A 55 -25.22 -11.20 9.41
CA PRO A 55 -26.04 -11.45 10.58
C PRO A 55 -25.73 -12.81 11.25
N GLY A 56 -25.50 -12.76 12.57
CA GLY A 56 -25.18 -13.93 13.38
C GLY A 56 -23.74 -14.45 13.20
N ASP A 57 -22.85 -13.65 12.61
CA ASP A 57 -21.43 -13.90 12.58
C ASP A 57 -20.73 -13.33 13.83
N GLU A 58 -19.66 -13.97 14.30
CA GLU A 58 -18.88 -13.54 15.48
C GLU A 58 -18.34 -12.10 15.37
N VAL A 59 -18.07 -11.63 14.15
CA VAL A 59 -17.58 -10.26 13.91
C VAL A 59 -18.64 -9.22 14.28
N GLU A 60 -19.94 -9.54 14.17
CA GLU A 60 -21.02 -8.63 14.56
C GLU A 60 -21.15 -8.51 16.07
N ASP A 61 -20.76 -9.52 16.84
CA ASP A 61 -20.72 -9.40 18.29
C ASP A 61 -19.54 -8.52 18.74
N MET A 62 -18.39 -8.60 18.05
CA MET A 62 -17.29 -7.64 18.23
C MET A 62 -17.73 -6.20 17.90
N PHE A 63 -18.53 -6.01 16.85
CA PHE A 63 -19.11 -4.70 16.52
C PHE A 63 -19.98 -4.17 17.66
N LYS A 64 -20.91 -4.97 18.19
CA LYS A 64 -21.79 -4.55 19.31
C LYS A 64 -20.99 -4.15 20.54
N LEU A 65 -19.99 -4.94 20.89
CA LEU A 65 -19.12 -4.71 22.03
C LEU A 65 -18.31 -3.42 21.89
N LEU A 66 -17.65 -3.22 20.75
CA LEU A 66 -16.88 -2.00 20.48
C LEU A 66 -17.78 -0.76 20.35
N ASN A 67 -19.00 -0.92 19.85
CA ASN A 67 -19.99 0.15 19.83
C ASN A 67 -20.38 0.58 21.26
N GLU A 68 -20.63 -0.38 22.14
CA GLU A 68 -20.93 -0.10 23.56
C GLU A 68 -19.76 0.57 24.27
N VAL A 69 -18.55 0.09 24.03
CA VAL A 69 -17.33 0.72 24.52
C VAL A 69 -17.25 2.18 24.08
N LYS A 70 -17.47 2.45 22.78
CA LYS A 70 -17.40 3.81 22.25
C LYS A 70 -18.50 4.70 22.85
N ARG A 71 -19.68 4.14 23.13
CA ARG A 71 -20.78 4.84 23.81
C ARG A 71 -20.40 5.25 25.23
N GLN A 72 -19.76 4.35 25.98
CA GLN A 72 -19.38 4.54 27.38
C GLN A 72 -18.08 5.35 27.55
N ILE A 73 -17.16 5.22 26.59
CA ILE A 73 -15.87 5.91 26.56
C ILE A 73 -15.71 6.60 25.20
N PRO A 74 -16.38 7.74 24.96
CA PRO A 74 -16.30 8.46 23.68
C PRO A 74 -14.89 8.93 23.30
N SER A 75 -13.95 8.98 24.26
CA SER A 75 -12.56 9.32 23.99
C SER A 75 -11.75 8.18 23.34
N VAL A 76 -12.32 6.97 23.19
CA VAL A 76 -11.66 5.88 22.46
C VAL A 76 -11.69 6.20 20.97
N THR A 77 -10.50 6.25 20.37
CA THR A 77 -10.31 6.59 18.95
C THR A 77 -9.76 5.43 18.13
N ALA A 78 -9.24 4.39 18.77
CA ALA A 78 -8.51 3.32 18.08
C ALA A 78 -8.69 1.94 18.75
N VAL A 79 -8.41 0.90 17.97
CA VAL A 79 -8.51 -0.52 18.31
C VAL A 79 -7.25 -1.19 17.79
N SER A 80 -6.34 -1.57 18.67
CA SER A 80 -5.08 -2.24 18.34
C SER A 80 -5.11 -3.76 18.43
N SER A 81 -5.15 -4.48 17.32
CA SER A 81 -5.16 -5.94 17.25
C SER A 81 -3.77 -6.58 17.39
N GLY A 82 -3.71 -7.77 18.00
CA GLY A 82 -2.53 -8.63 18.09
C GLY A 82 -2.34 -9.58 16.90
N ALA A 83 -2.93 -9.28 15.73
CA ALA A 83 -2.73 -10.09 14.54
C ALA A 83 -1.28 -9.98 14.07
N ILE A 84 -0.57 -11.12 13.98
CA ILE A 84 0.83 -11.17 13.53
C ILE A 84 0.91 -11.55 12.04
N ALA A 85 0.42 -12.72 11.66
CA ALA A 85 0.51 -13.22 10.28
C ALA A 85 -0.83 -13.17 9.51
N SER A 86 -1.96 -13.16 10.22
CA SER A 86 -3.27 -13.42 9.62
C SER A 86 -3.94 -12.15 9.07
N ASP A 87 -4.00 -12.04 7.74
CA ASP A 87 -4.82 -11.04 7.04
C ASP A 87 -6.30 -11.22 7.32
N TYR A 88 -6.76 -12.47 7.35
CA TYR A 88 -8.15 -12.82 7.65
C TYR A 88 -8.61 -12.21 8.97
N GLN A 89 -7.77 -12.28 10.00
CA GLN A 89 -8.09 -11.69 11.30
C GLN A 89 -8.10 -10.16 11.21
N ARG A 90 -6.98 -9.56 10.81
CA ARG A 90 -6.85 -8.10 10.72
C ARG A 90 -8.02 -7.44 9.97
N LEU A 91 -8.41 -7.97 8.81
CA LEU A 91 -9.47 -7.40 7.97
C LEU A 91 -10.85 -7.35 8.65
N ARG A 92 -11.13 -8.23 9.62
CA ARG A 92 -12.40 -8.21 10.38
C ARG A 92 -12.40 -7.12 11.43
N VAL A 93 -11.26 -6.91 12.11
CA VAL A 93 -11.09 -5.78 13.03
C VAL A 93 -11.18 -4.48 12.24
N GLU A 94 -10.50 -4.38 11.09
CA GLU A 94 -10.59 -3.21 10.22
C GLU A 94 -12.01 -2.91 9.77
N SER A 95 -12.80 -3.94 9.42
CA SER A 95 -14.21 -3.78 9.05
C SER A 95 -15.04 -3.17 10.17
N VAL A 96 -14.89 -3.67 11.40
CA VAL A 96 -15.60 -3.12 12.58
C VAL A 96 -15.13 -1.70 12.90
N CYS A 97 -13.81 -1.46 12.87
CA CYS A 97 -13.24 -0.14 13.11
C CYS A 97 -13.75 0.90 12.11
N SER A 98 -13.74 0.55 10.81
CA SER A 98 -14.24 1.42 9.75
C SER A 98 -15.71 1.80 9.96
N ARG A 99 -16.57 0.83 10.33
CA ARG A 99 -17.99 1.07 10.62
C ARG A 99 -18.23 1.93 11.87
N LEU A 100 -17.34 1.83 12.85
CA LEU A 100 -17.42 2.60 14.10
C LEU A 100 -16.64 3.92 14.04
N GLY A 101 -15.97 4.25 12.93
CA GLY A 101 -15.09 5.42 12.84
C GLY A 101 -13.94 5.37 13.86
N LEU A 102 -13.39 4.17 14.11
CA LEU A 102 -12.22 3.92 14.93
C LEU A 102 -11.01 3.63 14.04
N VAL A 103 -9.81 3.94 14.50
CA VAL A 103 -8.55 3.60 13.83
C VAL A 103 -8.15 2.17 14.18
N SER A 104 -7.87 1.32 13.18
CA SER A 104 -7.31 -0.01 13.42
C SER A 104 -5.78 0.08 13.56
N LEU A 105 -5.22 -0.46 14.64
CA LEU A 105 -3.77 -0.61 14.83
C LEU A 105 -3.41 -2.10 14.74
N ALA A 106 -2.34 -2.42 14.02
CA ALA A 106 -1.87 -3.79 13.81
C ALA A 106 -0.34 -3.81 13.76
N TYR A 107 0.30 -3.33 14.83
CA TYR A 107 1.76 -3.15 14.90
C TYR A 107 2.56 -4.44 14.71
N LEU A 108 2.02 -5.58 15.15
CA LEU A 108 2.68 -6.87 15.02
C LEU A 108 2.48 -7.51 13.64
N TRP A 109 1.57 -6.96 12.82
CA TRP A 109 1.21 -7.56 11.55
C TRP A 109 2.38 -7.46 10.56
N LYS A 110 2.68 -8.58 9.87
CA LYS A 110 3.79 -8.72 8.90
C LYS A 110 5.21 -8.49 9.46
N GLN A 111 5.36 -8.38 10.77
CA GLN A 111 6.68 -8.35 11.41
C GLN A 111 7.37 -9.71 11.33
N ASP A 112 8.70 -9.72 11.39
CA ASP A 112 9.45 -10.98 11.44
C ASP A 112 9.17 -11.71 12.76
N GLN A 113 8.70 -12.95 12.63
CA GLN A 113 8.29 -13.73 13.80
C GLN A 113 9.46 -14.21 14.65
N SER A 114 10.65 -14.38 14.08
CA SER A 114 11.82 -14.77 14.87
C SER A 114 12.29 -13.60 15.74
N PHE A 115 12.34 -12.40 15.18
CA PHE A 115 12.59 -11.17 15.91
C PHE A 115 11.54 -10.94 17.00
N LEU A 116 10.25 -11.07 16.68
CA LEU A 116 9.18 -10.93 17.67
C LEU A 116 9.31 -11.96 18.81
N LEU A 117 9.63 -13.22 18.50
CA LEU A 117 9.85 -14.25 19.52
C LEU A 117 11.03 -13.90 20.43
N GLN A 118 12.13 -13.41 19.85
CA GLN A 118 13.30 -12.99 20.61
C GLN A 118 12.99 -11.80 21.53
N GLU A 119 12.26 -10.80 21.02
CA GLU A 119 11.80 -9.68 21.84
C GLU A 119 10.88 -10.16 22.97
N MET A 120 9.98 -11.10 22.69
CA MET A 120 9.15 -11.71 23.73
C MET A 120 10.00 -12.42 24.79
N VAL A 121 11.07 -13.14 24.42
CA VAL A 121 12.01 -13.76 25.37
C VAL A 121 12.74 -12.71 26.20
N ASN A 122 13.21 -11.62 25.58
CA ASN A 122 13.94 -10.54 26.24
C ASN A 122 13.05 -9.79 27.25
N PHE A 123 11.80 -9.48 26.87
CA PHE A 123 10.86 -8.74 27.73
C PHE A 123 10.15 -9.63 28.76
N CYS A 124 9.99 -10.93 28.49
CA CYS A 124 9.24 -11.86 29.32
C CYS A 124 10.16 -12.86 30.02
N TYR A 125 10.77 -12.44 31.13
CA TYR A 125 11.67 -13.28 31.93
C TYR A 125 11.09 -14.65 32.37
N THR A 126 9.75 -14.87 32.36
CA THR A 126 9.10 -16.16 32.73
C THR A 126 7.72 -16.35 32.05
N SER A 127 7.71 -16.61 30.73
CA SER A 127 6.49 -16.99 30.01
C SER A 127 6.44 -18.48 29.75
N GLU A 128 5.51 -19.19 30.38
CA GLU A 128 5.24 -20.61 30.13
C GLU A 128 4.30 -20.82 28.93
N SER A 129 4.44 -21.93 28.21
CA SER A 129 3.58 -22.32 27.09
C SER A 129 2.25 -22.93 27.57
N PHE A 130 1.12 -22.36 27.12
CA PHE A 130 -0.21 -22.82 27.51
C PHE A 130 -0.92 -23.65 26.46
N GLN A 131 -0.47 -23.61 25.21
CA GLN A 131 -1.03 -24.41 24.13
C GLN A 131 0.09 -24.80 23.18
N VAL A 132 -0.02 -26.01 22.63
CA VAL A 132 0.78 -26.44 21.49
C VAL A 132 -0.14 -27.02 20.43
N ALA A 133 0.06 -26.62 19.18
CA ALA A 133 -0.76 -27.03 18.04
C ALA A 133 0.04 -26.94 16.73
N ALA A 134 1.24 -27.51 16.71
CA ALA A 134 2.08 -27.55 15.52
C ALA A 134 2.82 -28.89 15.42
N ILE A 135 3.18 -29.22 14.19
CA ILE A 135 4.04 -30.38 13.90
C ILE A 135 5.35 -30.28 14.68
N GLY A 136 5.80 -31.41 15.24
CA GLY A 136 7.03 -31.47 16.02
C GLY A 136 6.92 -30.88 17.43
N LEU A 137 5.74 -30.40 17.85
CA LEU A 137 5.46 -30.09 19.25
C LEU A 137 4.74 -31.25 19.93
N ASN A 138 5.15 -31.56 21.17
CA ASN A 138 4.51 -32.58 21.98
C ASN A 138 3.94 -31.95 23.26
N PRO A 139 2.60 -32.01 23.48
CA PRO A 139 1.94 -31.49 24.67
C PRO A 139 2.62 -31.88 25.98
N SER A 140 3.00 -33.14 26.18
CA SER A 140 3.58 -33.60 27.44
C SER A 140 5.03 -33.17 27.65
N LYS A 141 5.74 -32.76 26.60
CA LYS A 141 7.12 -32.26 26.69
C LYS A 141 7.20 -30.74 26.73
N HIS A 142 6.35 -30.08 25.97
CA HIS A 142 6.51 -28.67 25.63
C HIS A 142 5.51 -27.75 26.33
N LEU A 143 4.34 -28.23 26.82
CA LEU A 143 3.43 -27.39 27.62
C LEU A 143 4.00 -27.12 29.01
N GLY A 144 3.76 -25.91 29.52
CA GLY A 144 4.27 -25.44 30.81
C GLY A 144 5.78 -25.14 30.80
N LYS A 145 6.43 -25.13 29.62
CA LYS A 145 7.84 -24.78 29.50
C LYS A 145 8.00 -23.30 29.16
N GLU A 146 9.07 -22.71 29.65
CA GLU A 146 9.41 -21.32 29.32
C GLU A 146 9.65 -21.14 27.82
N ILE A 147 9.22 -20.01 27.28
CA ILE A 147 9.41 -19.71 25.86
C ILE A 147 10.89 -19.59 25.49
N ALA A 148 11.72 -19.05 26.38
CA ALA A 148 13.18 -19.03 26.21
C ALA A 148 13.76 -20.44 26.01
N TYR A 149 13.22 -21.43 26.74
CA TYR A 149 13.60 -22.83 26.59
C TYR A 149 13.12 -23.42 25.25
N LEU A 150 11.94 -23.00 24.78
CA LEU A 150 11.34 -23.50 23.54
C LEU A 150 11.93 -22.83 22.29
N GLU A 151 12.45 -21.60 22.38
CA GLU A 151 12.89 -20.78 21.24
C GLU A 151 13.80 -21.52 20.24
N PRO A 152 14.89 -22.20 20.66
CA PRO A 152 15.75 -22.91 19.71
C PRO A 152 15.01 -24.02 18.95
N HIS A 153 14.15 -24.76 19.65
CA HIS A 153 13.33 -25.83 19.06
C HIS A 153 12.33 -25.26 18.06
N LEU A 154 11.75 -24.10 18.33
CA LEU A 154 10.81 -23.44 17.43
C LEU A 154 11.47 -22.94 16.14
N HIS A 155 12.69 -22.40 16.25
CA HIS A 155 13.47 -22.06 15.07
C HIS A 155 13.86 -23.28 14.26
N GLU A 156 14.24 -24.40 14.90
CA GLU A 156 14.47 -25.66 14.19
C GLU A 156 13.21 -26.13 13.44
N LEU A 157 12.05 -26.11 14.10
CA LEU A 157 10.77 -26.48 13.46
C LEU A 157 10.37 -25.51 12.34
N LYS A 158 10.72 -24.23 12.43
CA LYS A 158 10.51 -23.24 11.36
C LYS A 158 11.33 -23.62 10.13
N GLU A 159 12.60 -23.97 10.30
CA GLU A 159 13.46 -24.41 9.19
C GLU A 159 13.01 -25.73 8.58
N LEU A 160 12.59 -26.70 9.41
CA LEU A 160 12.18 -28.03 8.95
C LEU A 160 10.80 -28.04 8.29
N TYR A 161 9.84 -27.29 8.84
CA TYR A 161 8.42 -27.44 8.50
C TYR A 161 7.72 -26.12 8.13
N GLY A 162 8.41 -24.98 8.20
CA GLY A 162 7.83 -23.67 7.90
C GLY A 162 6.78 -23.22 8.92
N ILE A 163 6.86 -23.67 10.17
CA ILE A 163 5.89 -23.26 11.20
C ILE A 163 6.03 -21.77 11.54
N ASN A 164 4.91 -21.16 11.91
CA ASN A 164 4.86 -19.79 12.41
C ASN A 164 5.21 -19.76 13.90
N VAL A 165 6.43 -19.35 14.25
CA VAL A 165 6.98 -19.50 15.61
C VAL A 165 6.23 -18.72 16.69
N CYS A 166 5.72 -17.53 16.37
CA CYS A 166 4.88 -16.77 17.31
C CYS A 166 3.43 -17.27 17.34
N VAL A 167 2.86 -17.60 16.16
CA VAL A 167 1.44 -18.00 16.03
C VAL A 167 1.16 -19.32 16.77
N THR A 168 2.16 -20.19 16.85
CA THR A 168 2.07 -21.50 17.50
C THR A 168 1.76 -21.40 19.01
N PHE A 169 2.06 -20.27 19.65
CA PHE A 169 1.83 -20.00 21.09
C PHE A 169 0.94 -18.78 21.37
N LEU A 170 0.43 -18.14 20.31
CA LEU A 170 -0.06 -16.75 20.37
C LEU A 170 -1.25 -16.53 21.30
N PHE A 171 -2.03 -17.57 21.59
CA PHE A 171 -3.28 -17.39 22.32
C PHE A 171 -3.08 -16.87 23.76
N PHE A 172 -1.92 -17.07 24.40
CA PHE A 172 -1.76 -16.72 25.84
C PHE A 172 -0.47 -16.05 26.27
N LEU A 173 0.54 -15.98 25.40
CA LEU A 173 1.75 -15.21 25.68
C LEU A 173 1.43 -13.72 25.93
N ILE A 174 0.44 -13.19 25.20
CA ILE A 174 -0.06 -11.82 25.40
C ILE A 174 -0.74 -11.68 26.75
N THR A 175 -1.54 -12.65 27.19
CA THR A 175 -2.22 -12.61 28.50
C THR A 175 -1.20 -12.44 29.63
N ARG A 176 -0.01 -13.06 29.53
CA ARG A 176 1.06 -12.93 30.52
C ARG A 176 1.97 -11.70 30.35
N ILE A 177 2.19 -11.22 29.13
CA ILE A 177 2.77 -9.86 28.90
C ILE A 177 1.89 -8.80 29.56
N MET A 178 0.57 -8.95 29.48
CA MET A 178 -0.40 -8.08 30.16
C MET A 178 -0.31 -8.22 31.69
N PHE A 179 -0.05 -9.43 32.20
CA PHE A 179 0.22 -9.65 33.63
C PHE A 179 1.59 -9.08 34.08
N GLN A 180 2.59 -9.00 33.19
CA GLN A 180 3.90 -8.41 33.48
C GLN A 180 3.87 -6.87 33.47
N LEU A 181 3.00 -6.26 32.65
CA LEU A 181 2.72 -4.81 32.65
C LEU A 181 1.88 -4.35 33.85
N SER A 182 1.23 -5.26 34.60
CA SER A 182 0.66 -4.87 35.88
C SER A 182 1.79 -4.50 36.82
N GLN A 183 1.88 -3.24 37.22
CA GLN A 183 2.97 -2.74 38.05
C GLN A 183 3.03 -3.44 39.43
N ASN A 184 1.93 -4.11 39.82
CA ASN A 184 1.69 -4.50 41.21
C ASN A 184 1.76 -6.02 41.48
N ALA A 185 1.51 -6.92 40.51
CA ALA A 185 1.45 -8.37 40.80
C ALA A 185 1.78 -9.28 39.59
N ARG A 186 2.01 -10.57 39.82
CA ARG A 186 2.12 -11.63 38.81
C ARG A 186 1.19 -12.79 39.16
N ILE A 187 0.56 -13.42 38.16
CA ILE A 187 -0.24 -14.64 38.39
C ILE A 187 0.68 -15.85 38.36
N VAL A 188 0.67 -16.64 39.42
CA VAL A 188 1.40 -17.90 39.53
C VAL A 188 0.41 -19.05 39.46
N LEU A 189 0.66 -20.01 38.58
CA LEU A 189 -0.15 -21.22 38.51
C LEU A 189 0.30 -22.20 39.59
N ASP A 190 -0.57 -22.53 40.53
CA ASP A 190 -0.28 -23.50 41.58
C ASP A 190 -0.50 -24.94 41.11
N LYS A 191 -1.56 -25.12 40.32
CA LYS A 191 -1.94 -26.43 39.75
C LYS A 191 -2.55 -26.24 38.38
N PHE A 192 -2.23 -27.16 37.49
CA PHE A 192 -2.83 -27.23 36.16
C PHE A 192 -2.87 -28.67 35.67
N GLN A 193 -3.70 -28.92 34.67
CA GLN A 193 -3.75 -30.18 33.93
C GLN A 193 -3.54 -29.94 32.44
N ILE A 194 -3.04 -30.94 31.73
CA ILE A 194 -2.93 -30.89 30.27
C ILE A 194 -4.15 -31.60 29.67
N VAL A 195 -4.97 -30.86 28.94
CA VAL A 195 -6.12 -31.36 28.19
C VAL A 195 -5.72 -31.56 26.74
N LEU A 196 -5.72 -32.81 26.29
CA LEU A 196 -5.51 -33.15 24.88
C LEU A 196 -6.81 -32.93 24.10
N HIS A 197 -6.80 -31.95 23.21
CA HIS A 197 -7.92 -31.69 22.30
C HIS A 197 -7.84 -32.53 21.02
N SER A 198 -6.63 -32.86 20.58
CA SER A 198 -6.40 -33.78 19.47
C SER A 198 -5.13 -34.59 19.73
N SER A 199 -5.24 -35.90 19.64
CA SER A 199 -4.11 -36.84 19.76
C SER A 199 -3.52 -37.18 18.38
N ASP A 200 -3.58 -36.26 17.42
CA ASP A 200 -3.01 -36.44 16.08
C ASP A 200 -1.53 -36.84 16.18
N SER A 201 -1.11 -37.81 15.37
CA SER A 201 0.25 -38.36 15.41
C SER A 201 1.31 -37.41 14.83
N ILE A 202 0.90 -36.41 14.05
CA ILE A 202 1.75 -35.46 13.34
C ILE A 202 1.73 -34.10 14.06
N ALA A 203 0.54 -33.59 14.40
CA ALA A 203 0.36 -32.29 15.05
C ALA A 203 -0.62 -32.39 16.24
N PRO A 204 -0.21 -32.99 17.36
CA PRO A 204 -1.06 -33.10 18.53
C PRO A 204 -1.41 -31.72 19.11
N VAL A 205 -2.65 -31.58 19.55
CA VAL A 205 -3.17 -30.35 20.14
C VAL A 205 -3.39 -30.58 21.63
N GLY A 206 -2.64 -29.86 22.45
CA GLY A 206 -2.78 -29.89 23.90
C GLY A 206 -2.89 -28.49 24.48
N ILE A 207 -3.70 -28.36 25.51
CA ILE A 207 -3.95 -27.11 26.24
C ILE A 207 -3.64 -27.32 27.71
N LEU A 208 -2.96 -26.36 28.32
CA LEU A 208 -2.74 -26.27 29.74
C LEU A 208 -3.96 -25.60 30.36
N HIS A 209 -4.71 -26.34 31.17
CA HIS A 209 -5.90 -25.89 31.88
C HIS A 209 -5.54 -25.63 33.35
N PRO A 210 -5.52 -24.37 33.80
CA PRO A 210 -5.30 -24.02 35.20
C PRO A 210 -6.37 -24.64 36.10
N LEU A 211 -5.96 -25.20 37.23
CA LEU A 211 -6.84 -25.73 38.28
C LEU A 211 -6.77 -24.89 39.56
N ALA A 212 -5.64 -24.24 39.81
CA ALA A 212 -5.44 -23.30 40.91
C ALA A 212 -4.33 -22.31 40.54
N PHE A 213 -4.48 -21.06 40.97
CA PHE A 213 -3.50 -19.99 40.78
C PHE A 213 -3.65 -18.93 41.87
N HIS A 214 -2.60 -18.15 42.09
CA HIS A 214 -2.60 -17.02 43.00
C HIS A 214 -1.88 -15.80 42.40
N LEU A 215 -2.00 -14.65 43.07
CA LEU A 215 -1.29 -13.42 42.72
C LEU A 215 -0.12 -13.20 43.68
N GLU A 216 1.07 -12.98 43.14
CA GLU A 216 2.24 -12.55 43.90
C GLU A 216 2.57 -11.10 43.60
N THR A 217 2.68 -10.26 44.62
CA THR A 217 3.01 -8.84 44.48
C THR A 217 4.44 -8.67 43.96
N LYS A 218 4.64 -7.76 43.00
CA LYS A 218 5.98 -7.39 42.54
C LYS A 218 6.58 -6.42 43.56
N VAL A 219 7.71 -6.79 44.17
CA VAL A 219 8.45 -5.88 45.06
C VAL A 219 9.18 -4.84 44.20
N GLU A 220 8.98 -3.55 44.46
CA GLU A 220 9.69 -2.47 43.76
C GLU A 220 11.19 -2.67 43.84
N SER A 221 11.83 -2.98 42.70
CA SER A 221 13.27 -2.82 42.56
C SER A 221 13.57 -1.33 42.45
N ILE A 222 14.11 -0.76 43.52
CA ILE A 222 14.65 0.60 43.57
C ILE A 222 15.76 0.68 42.51
N TYR A 223 15.46 1.26 41.35
CA TYR A 223 16.45 1.92 40.52
C TYR A 223 16.06 3.39 40.42
N SER A 224 16.66 4.17 41.31
CA SER A 224 16.76 5.61 41.19
C SER A 224 17.49 5.96 39.90
N ASN A 225 16.80 6.62 38.97
CA ASN A 225 17.36 7.66 38.13
C ASN A 225 16.22 8.62 37.80
N GLY A 226 16.25 9.79 38.44
CA GLY A 226 15.24 10.82 38.27
C GLY A 226 15.30 11.45 36.89
N ILE A 227 14.13 11.86 36.41
CA ILE A 227 13.88 13.08 35.63
C ILE A 227 12.45 13.52 35.98
N ASP A 228 12.28 14.83 35.96
CA ASP A 228 11.28 15.71 36.56
C ASP A 228 9.79 15.38 36.44
N GLU A 229 9.11 15.84 37.49
CA GLU A 229 7.68 16.01 37.68
C GLU A 229 7.07 16.90 36.59
N ASP A 230 6.14 16.35 35.80
CA ASP A 230 4.89 17.03 35.43
C ASP A 230 3.98 16.09 34.62
N SER A 231 3.05 15.42 35.31
CA SER A 231 1.77 15.02 34.72
C SER A 231 0.78 14.64 35.81
N ASN A 232 -0.19 15.52 36.04
CA ASN A 232 -1.41 15.23 36.79
C ASN A 232 -2.18 14.10 36.10
N VAL A 233 -1.95 12.87 36.55
CA VAL A 233 -2.78 11.71 36.19
C VAL A 233 -4.04 11.76 37.07
N CYS A 234 -5.19 11.90 36.42
CA CYS A 234 -6.50 11.78 37.07
C CYS A 234 -6.64 10.38 37.70
N GLN A 235 -6.61 10.30 39.02
CA GLN A 235 -7.11 9.16 39.79
C GLN A 235 -8.64 9.09 39.61
N GLY A 236 -9.09 8.31 38.63
CA GLY A 236 -10.47 7.85 38.53
C GLY A 236 -10.55 6.42 39.03
N ASN A 237 -11.16 6.19 40.20
CA ASN A 237 -11.59 4.87 40.64
C ASN A 237 -12.63 4.33 39.66
N VAL A 238 -12.31 3.29 38.90
CA VAL A 238 -13.27 2.56 38.07
C VAL A 238 -13.05 1.05 38.27
N ASP A 239 -13.42 0.55 39.46
CA ASP A 239 -13.37 -0.88 39.83
C ASP A 239 -14.63 -1.65 39.38
N THR A 240 -15.23 -1.32 38.24
CA THR A 240 -16.47 -1.97 37.79
C THR A 240 -16.33 -2.53 36.39
N VAL A 241 -16.39 -3.87 36.28
CA VAL A 241 -16.48 -4.60 35.01
C VAL A 241 -17.91 -4.48 34.48
N PHE A 242 -18.08 -4.06 33.24
CA PHE A 242 -19.39 -3.97 32.59
C PHE A 242 -19.63 -5.18 31.70
N GLU A 243 -20.68 -5.94 32.01
CA GLU A 243 -21.19 -7.00 31.14
C GLU A 243 -22.14 -6.38 30.10
N VAL A 244 -21.81 -6.51 28.82
CA VAL A 244 -22.65 -5.99 27.74
C VAL A 244 -23.79 -6.98 27.51
N GLN A 245 -24.99 -6.65 27.98
CA GLN A 245 -26.19 -7.46 27.72
C GLN A 245 -26.61 -7.34 26.26
N GLY A 246 -26.89 -8.49 25.63
CA GLY A 246 -27.10 -8.63 24.18
C GLY A 246 -28.37 -7.98 23.61
N ASP A 247 -29.19 -7.30 24.42
CA ASP A 247 -30.44 -6.69 23.99
C ASP A 247 -30.34 -5.16 24.04
N VAL A 248 -29.74 -4.58 22.99
CA VAL A 248 -30.01 -3.19 22.64
C VAL A 248 -31.31 -3.19 21.86
N GLN A 249 -32.35 -2.52 22.40
CA GLN A 249 -33.52 -2.16 21.61
C GLN A 249 -33.02 -1.51 20.32
N GLN A 250 -33.50 -2.00 19.17
CA GLN A 250 -33.42 -1.25 17.93
C GLN A 250 -34.16 0.08 18.15
N GLU A 251 -33.49 1.07 18.74
CA GLU A 251 -33.71 2.44 18.32
C GLU A 251 -33.35 2.38 16.86
N GLY A 252 -34.41 2.38 16.05
CA GLY A 252 -34.32 2.28 14.60
C GLY A 252 -33.19 3.20 14.17
N GLU A 253 -32.38 2.70 13.25
CA GLU A 253 -31.55 3.54 12.43
C GLU A 253 -32.37 4.81 12.17
N ALA A 254 -31.99 5.92 12.82
CA ALA A 254 -31.95 7.13 12.06
C ALA A 254 -31.02 6.74 10.95
N ALA A 255 -31.62 6.26 9.85
CA ALA A 255 -31.09 6.54 8.57
C ALA A 255 -30.64 7.99 8.74
N SER A 256 -29.33 8.21 8.65
CA SER A 256 -28.96 9.28 7.75
C SER A 256 -29.67 8.89 6.45
N GLU A 257 -30.94 9.33 6.34
CA GLU A 257 -31.35 10.10 5.21
C GLU A 257 -30.17 11.04 5.01
N PHE A 258 -29.19 10.55 4.24
CA PHE A 258 -28.80 11.22 3.03
C PHE A 258 -30.11 11.78 2.53
N VAL A 259 -30.35 13.04 2.89
CA VAL A 259 -31.31 13.87 2.23
C VAL A 259 -31.00 13.54 0.79
N ALA A 260 -31.94 12.86 0.12
CA ALA A 260 -31.99 12.85 -1.30
C ALA A 260 -32.18 14.33 -1.61
N GLY A 261 -31.06 15.06 -1.60
CA GLY A 261 -30.96 16.40 -2.08
C GLY A 261 -31.51 16.23 -3.46
N SER A 262 -32.73 16.74 -3.62
CA SER A 262 -33.47 16.70 -4.87
C SER A 262 -32.44 16.82 -5.96
N SER A 263 -32.39 15.87 -6.88
CA SER A 263 -31.60 15.97 -8.08
C SER A 263 -32.00 17.28 -8.77
N LYS A 264 -31.39 18.38 -8.34
CA LYS A 264 -31.06 19.48 -9.20
C LYS A 264 -30.05 18.82 -10.09
N ARG A 265 -30.54 18.24 -11.19
CA ARG A 265 -29.73 18.12 -12.40
C ARG A 265 -29.03 19.47 -12.48
N PRO A 266 -27.69 19.54 -12.31
CA PRO A 266 -27.02 20.76 -12.69
C PRO A 266 -27.45 20.95 -14.13
N SER A 267 -28.00 22.11 -14.45
CA SER A 267 -28.21 22.50 -15.83
C SER A 267 -26.84 22.38 -16.45
N VAL A 268 -26.60 21.28 -17.18
CA VAL A 268 -25.31 20.95 -17.77
C VAL A 268 -25.09 22.03 -18.82
N THR A 269 -24.49 23.14 -18.41
CA THR A 269 -23.62 23.92 -19.27
C THR A 269 -22.72 22.88 -19.92
N LYS A 270 -22.68 22.83 -21.26
CA LYS A 270 -21.82 21.92 -22.01
C LYS A 270 -20.37 22.21 -21.62
N GLN A 271 -19.92 21.63 -20.52
CA GLN A 271 -18.53 21.59 -20.13
C GLN A 271 -17.83 20.71 -21.17
N GLU A 272 -16.77 21.23 -21.79
CA GLU A 272 -16.07 20.56 -22.86
C GLU A 272 -15.14 19.48 -22.28
N LEU A 273 -15.74 18.34 -21.95
CA LEU A 273 -15.04 17.20 -21.40
C LEU A 273 -14.28 16.47 -22.51
N LYS A 274 -12.99 16.22 -22.29
CA LYS A 274 -12.14 15.45 -23.19
C LYS A 274 -11.87 14.07 -22.59
N VAL A 275 -11.80 13.09 -23.47
CA VAL A 275 -11.53 11.71 -23.12
C VAL A 275 -10.55 11.17 -24.15
N SER A 276 -9.45 10.58 -23.66
CA SER A 276 -8.60 9.71 -24.46
C SER A 276 -8.77 8.28 -23.97
N LYS A 277 -8.89 7.33 -24.90
CA LYS A 277 -8.97 5.90 -24.58
C LYS A 277 -8.04 5.14 -25.49
N THR A 278 -7.25 4.24 -24.91
CA THR A 278 -6.40 3.33 -25.67
C THR A 278 -6.50 1.91 -25.15
N MET A 279 -6.33 0.93 -26.03
CA MET A 279 -6.68 -0.46 -25.75
C MET A 279 -5.63 -1.42 -26.33
N LYS A 280 -5.17 -2.36 -25.49
CA LYS A 280 -4.39 -3.56 -25.86
C LYS A 280 -4.95 -4.77 -25.16
N ASP A 281 -5.11 -5.89 -25.87
CA ASP A 281 -5.38 -7.17 -25.21
C ASP A 281 -6.53 -7.07 -24.19
N ASN A 282 -6.27 -7.49 -22.95
CA ASN A 282 -7.17 -7.42 -21.80
C ASN A 282 -6.97 -6.16 -20.95
N VAL A 283 -6.29 -5.10 -21.42
CA VAL A 283 -6.04 -3.88 -20.64
C VAL A 283 -6.33 -2.62 -21.47
N PHE A 284 -6.93 -1.61 -20.86
CA PHE A 284 -7.15 -0.31 -21.50
C PHE A 284 -6.97 0.82 -20.51
N SER A 285 -6.72 2.02 -21.01
CA SER A 285 -6.69 3.23 -20.21
C SER A 285 -7.74 4.24 -20.64
N ILE A 286 -8.21 5.00 -19.66
CA ILE A 286 -9.06 6.16 -19.87
C ILE A 286 -8.38 7.35 -19.20
N SER A 287 -8.12 8.39 -19.97
CA SER A 287 -7.75 9.70 -19.44
C SER A 287 -8.93 10.65 -19.64
N CYS A 288 -9.31 11.39 -18.61
CA CYS A 288 -10.45 12.28 -18.63
C CYS A 288 -10.14 13.58 -17.88
N TRP A 289 -10.46 14.70 -18.52
CA TRP A 289 -10.26 16.04 -17.99
C TRP A 289 -11.26 17.00 -18.63
N LEU A 290 -11.44 18.14 -17.98
CA LEU A 290 -12.21 19.26 -18.51
C LEU A 290 -11.30 20.21 -19.27
N GLN A 291 -11.71 20.67 -20.45
CA GLN A 291 -11.03 21.77 -21.14
C GLN A 291 -11.60 23.09 -20.63
N ASP A 292 -10.78 23.93 -19.99
CA ASP A 292 -11.19 25.27 -19.56
C ASP A 292 -10.48 26.32 -20.42
N SER A 293 -11.19 26.82 -21.44
CA SER A 293 -10.69 27.89 -22.30
C SER A 293 -10.98 29.29 -21.76
N CYS A 294 -11.72 29.46 -20.65
CA CYS A 294 -11.82 30.68 -19.82
C CYS A 294 -12.96 30.59 -18.77
N LYS A 295 -12.58 30.67 -17.49
CA LYS A 295 -13.29 31.32 -16.36
C LYS A 295 -14.79 31.06 -16.21
N ASN A 296 -15.18 29.82 -15.96
CA ASN A 296 -16.37 29.56 -15.14
C ASN A 296 -15.92 28.95 -13.82
N SER A 297 -16.34 29.56 -12.71
CA SER A 297 -15.97 29.20 -11.35
C SER A 297 -16.59 27.86 -10.91
N SER A 298 -16.14 26.73 -11.44
CA SER A 298 -16.38 25.44 -10.80
C SER A 298 -15.32 25.23 -9.71
N ASP A 299 -15.77 24.71 -8.57
CA ASP A 299 -14.88 24.22 -7.52
C ASP A 299 -14.26 22.88 -7.94
N LEU A 300 -13.18 22.45 -7.28
CA LEU A 300 -12.53 21.17 -7.60
C LEU A 300 -13.51 19.99 -7.46
N GLN A 301 -14.46 20.08 -6.53
CA GLN A 301 -15.44 19.03 -6.30
C GLN A 301 -16.31 18.80 -7.54
N GLU A 302 -16.89 19.86 -8.12
CA GLU A 302 -17.72 19.78 -9.33
C GLU A 302 -16.93 19.19 -10.51
N ASP A 303 -15.71 19.69 -10.74
CA ASP A 303 -14.84 19.18 -11.81
C ASP A 303 -14.57 17.68 -11.65
N LEU A 304 -14.23 17.27 -10.43
CA LEU A 304 -13.89 15.89 -10.09
C LEU A 304 -15.12 14.96 -10.16
N GLU A 305 -16.30 15.42 -9.73
CA GLU A 305 -17.56 14.69 -9.86
C GLU A 305 -17.92 14.45 -11.34
N VAL A 306 -17.75 15.45 -12.20
CA VAL A 306 -18.00 15.32 -13.64
C VAL A 306 -17.03 14.34 -14.29
N VAL A 307 -15.74 14.45 -13.99
CA VAL A 307 -14.69 13.56 -14.52
C VAL A 307 -14.93 12.12 -14.07
N LEU A 308 -15.14 11.88 -12.76
CA LEU A 308 -15.37 10.53 -12.22
C LEU A 308 -16.66 9.90 -12.75
N THR A 309 -17.73 10.68 -12.90
CA THR A 309 -18.99 10.21 -13.49
C THR A 309 -18.80 9.77 -14.94
N LYS A 310 -18.01 10.52 -15.71
CA LYS A 310 -17.70 10.14 -17.08
C LYS A 310 -16.87 8.87 -17.14
N ILE A 311 -15.85 8.74 -16.30
CA ILE A 311 -15.04 7.52 -16.22
C ILE A 311 -15.93 6.32 -15.87
N GLU A 312 -16.80 6.43 -14.86
CA GLU A 312 -17.74 5.35 -14.50
C GLU A 312 -18.63 4.96 -15.68
N THR A 313 -19.14 5.94 -16.43
CA THR A 313 -19.94 5.69 -17.65
C THR A 313 -19.12 4.94 -18.71
N LEU A 314 -17.88 5.37 -18.97
CA LEU A 314 -16.99 4.74 -19.94
C LEU A 314 -16.60 3.32 -19.51
N LEU A 315 -16.39 3.06 -18.22
CA LEU A 315 -16.14 1.71 -17.72
C LEU A 315 -17.32 0.80 -18.07
N VAL A 316 -18.56 1.23 -17.79
CA VAL A 316 -19.77 0.47 -18.10
C VAL A 316 -19.96 0.26 -19.60
N GLU A 317 -19.72 1.28 -20.43
CA GLU A 317 -19.75 1.17 -21.90
C GLU A 317 -18.78 0.11 -22.42
N ASN A 318 -17.69 -0.14 -21.70
CA ASN A 318 -16.67 -1.15 -22.03
C ASN A 318 -16.85 -2.47 -21.28
N GLY A 319 -18.02 -2.72 -20.68
CA GLY A 319 -18.31 -3.95 -19.96
C GLY A 319 -17.48 -4.14 -18.69
N SER A 320 -16.92 -3.06 -18.15
CA SER A 320 -16.07 -3.02 -16.95
C SER A 320 -16.72 -2.19 -15.84
N SER A 321 -16.17 -2.24 -14.64
CA SER A 321 -16.55 -1.39 -13.52
C SER A 321 -15.33 -0.93 -12.72
N TRP A 322 -15.52 -0.22 -11.60
CA TRP A 322 -14.41 0.13 -10.70
C TRP A 322 -13.68 -1.09 -10.13
N GLU A 323 -14.29 -2.28 -10.15
CA GLU A 323 -13.62 -3.51 -9.73
C GLU A 323 -12.47 -3.92 -10.68
N ASN A 324 -12.52 -3.49 -11.93
CA ASN A 324 -11.54 -3.78 -12.98
C ASN A 324 -10.34 -2.81 -12.98
N VAL A 325 -10.45 -1.67 -12.29
CA VAL A 325 -9.41 -0.64 -12.29
C VAL A 325 -8.19 -1.14 -11.53
N LEU A 326 -7.03 -1.08 -12.17
CA LEU A 326 -5.74 -1.51 -11.63
C LEU A 326 -5.04 -0.36 -10.89
N TYR A 327 -5.01 0.82 -11.54
CA TYR A 327 -4.26 1.98 -11.08
C TYR A 327 -4.99 3.27 -11.44
N ILE A 328 -4.85 4.30 -10.60
CA ILE A 328 -5.37 5.65 -10.83
C ILE A 328 -4.28 6.68 -10.63
N HIS A 329 -4.09 7.54 -11.63
CA HIS A 329 -3.40 8.81 -11.47
C HIS A 329 -4.44 9.91 -11.31
N LEU A 330 -4.44 10.58 -10.15
CA LEU A 330 -5.28 11.73 -9.87
C LEU A 330 -4.42 12.99 -9.85
N TYR A 331 -4.62 13.88 -10.80
CA TYR A 331 -3.98 15.18 -10.79
C TYR A 331 -4.99 16.25 -10.38
N ILE A 332 -4.57 17.13 -9.48
CA ILE A 332 -5.34 18.28 -9.03
C ILE A 332 -4.55 19.57 -9.29
N ALA A 333 -5.25 20.68 -9.48
CA ALA A 333 -4.63 21.96 -9.75
C ALA A 333 -4.02 22.63 -8.51
N ASP A 334 -4.46 22.25 -7.31
CA ASP A 334 -4.04 22.84 -6.03
C ASP A 334 -4.10 21.79 -4.91
N MET A 335 -2.96 21.52 -4.27
CA MET A 335 -2.85 20.54 -3.20
C MET A 335 -3.48 20.99 -1.88
N ASP A 336 -3.83 22.27 -1.71
CA ASP A 336 -4.68 22.71 -0.58
C ASP A 336 -6.08 22.10 -0.64
N GLU A 337 -6.57 21.75 -1.84
CA GLU A 337 -7.87 21.13 -2.06
C GLU A 337 -7.82 19.59 -1.93
N PHE A 338 -6.71 19.00 -1.48
CA PHE A 338 -6.54 17.53 -1.37
C PHE A 338 -7.63 16.85 -0.53
N ALA A 339 -8.07 17.48 0.57
CA ALA A 339 -9.12 16.93 1.42
C ALA A 339 -10.45 16.82 0.66
N VAL A 340 -10.81 17.84 -0.12
CA VAL A 340 -12.01 17.87 -0.99
C VAL A 340 -11.89 16.82 -2.10
N ALA A 341 -10.73 16.72 -2.72
CA ALA A 341 -10.45 15.70 -3.74
C ALA A 341 -10.66 14.29 -3.18
N ASN A 342 -10.12 14.01 -1.99
CA ASN A 342 -10.23 12.70 -1.37
C ASN A 342 -11.68 12.40 -0.95
N GLU A 343 -12.40 13.36 -0.35
CA GLU A 343 -13.81 13.19 0.01
C GLU A 343 -14.69 12.90 -1.22
N THR A 344 -14.43 13.58 -2.33
CA THR A 344 -15.16 13.34 -3.58
C THR A 344 -14.82 11.97 -4.15
N TYR A 345 -13.53 11.62 -4.19
CA TYR A 345 -13.03 10.34 -4.68
C TYR A 345 -13.65 9.15 -3.92
N VAL A 346 -13.77 9.23 -2.58
CA VAL A 346 -14.30 8.10 -1.77
C VAL A 346 -15.79 7.81 -2.03
N ARG A 347 -16.54 8.75 -2.60
CA ARG A 347 -17.95 8.54 -3.00
C ARG A 347 -18.07 7.65 -4.24
N TYR A 348 -17.07 7.68 -5.12
CA TYR A 348 -17.07 6.90 -6.36
C TYR A 348 -16.42 5.54 -6.19
N ILE A 349 -15.29 5.46 -5.49
CA ILE A 349 -14.49 4.24 -5.37
C ILE A 349 -14.64 3.74 -3.94
N THR A 350 -15.30 2.61 -3.78
CA THR A 350 -15.61 2.03 -2.46
C THR A 350 -15.29 0.54 -2.46
N GLN A 351 -15.07 -0.04 -1.28
CA GLN A 351 -14.92 -1.50 -1.16
C GLN A 351 -16.11 -2.27 -1.76
N LYS A 352 -17.32 -1.71 -1.67
CA LYS A 352 -18.54 -2.30 -2.26
C LYS A 352 -18.49 -2.33 -3.79
N LYS A 353 -17.97 -1.28 -4.42
CA LYS A 353 -17.81 -1.19 -5.88
C LYS A 353 -16.56 -1.93 -6.38
N CYS A 354 -15.59 -2.20 -5.51
CA CYS A 354 -14.31 -2.84 -5.84
C CYS A 354 -14.12 -4.15 -5.07
N ARG A 355 -14.89 -5.20 -5.42
CA ARG A 355 -14.92 -6.48 -4.69
C ARG A 355 -13.56 -7.19 -4.64
N TYR A 356 -12.75 -7.04 -5.69
CA TYR A 356 -11.40 -7.60 -5.81
C TYR A 356 -10.31 -6.68 -5.24
N GLY A 357 -10.70 -5.63 -4.49
CA GLY A 357 -9.80 -4.63 -3.92
C GLY A 357 -9.82 -3.32 -4.72
N VAL A 358 -9.60 -2.22 -4.00
CA VAL A 358 -9.49 -0.87 -4.56
C VAL A 358 -8.17 -0.71 -5.35
N PRO A 359 -8.14 0.12 -6.40
CA PRO A 359 -6.93 0.33 -7.20
C PRO A 359 -5.83 1.04 -6.40
N SER A 360 -4.59 0.87 -6.83
CA SER A 360 -3.48 1.69 -6.34
C SER A 360 -3.55 3.08 -6.96
N ARG A 361 -3.01 4.09 -6.26
CA ARG A 361 -3.20 5.50 -6.65
C ARG A 361 -1.98 6.35 -6.36
N SER A 362 -1.71 7.35 -7.22
CA SER A 362 -0.93 8.54 -6.84
C SER A 362 -1.77 9.79 -7.03
N THR A 363 -1.55 10.78 -6.18
CA THR A 363 -2.23 12.08 -6.25
C THR A 363 -1.19 13.18 -6.26
N ILE A 364 -1.12 13.95 -7.34
CA ILE A 364 -0.03 14.88 -7.60
C ILE A 364 -0.61 16.24 -8.02
N GLU A 365 -0.03 17.34 -7.54
CA GLU A 365 -0.39 18.67 -8.07
C GLU A 365 0.24 18.87 -9.45
N LEU A 366 -0.53 19.38 -10.40
CA LEU A 366 -0.01 19.83 -11.69
C LEU A 366 -0.53 21.23 -12.01
N PRO A 367 0.20 22.02 -12.82
CA PRO A 367 -0.23 23.36 -13.22
C PRO A 367 -1.39 23.33 -14.25
N LEU A 368 -2.43 22.53 -14.02
CA LEU A 368 -3.53 22.24 -14.96
C LEU A 368 -4.19 23.50 -15.53
N LEU A 369 -4.42 24.49 -14.67
CA LEU A 369 -5.04 25.76 -15.06
C LEU A 369 -4.15 26.61 -15.97
N GLN A 370 -2.82 26.52 -15.82
CA GLN A 370 -1.87 27.28 -16.65
C GLN A 370 -1.87 26.77 -18.10
N VAL A 371 -2.38 25.57 -18.31
CA VAL A 371 -2.29 24.81 -19.55
C VAL A 371 -3.67 24.60 -20.18
N GLY A 372 -4.68 25.35 -19.69
CA GLY A 372 -6.04 25.38 -20.22
C GLY A 372 -6.90 24.16 -19.87
N LEU A 373 -6.52 23.40 -18.84
CA LEU A 373 -7.30 22.28 -18.31
C LEU A 373 -8.08 22.73 -17.06
N GLY A 374 -9.13 22.00 -16.72
CA GLY A 374 -9.87 22.17 -15.47
C GLY A 374 -9.06 21.78 -14.23
N ARG A 375 -9.70 21.84 -13.06
CA ARG A 375 -9.04 21.62 -11.76
C ARG A 375 -8.66 20.16 -11.48
N ALA A 376 -9.21 19.22 -12.25
CA ALA A 376 -8.95 17.80 -12.11
C ALA A 376 -8.64 17.13 -13.46
N TYR A 377 -7.63 16.27 -13.46
CA TYR A 377 -7.35 15.32 -14.54
C TYR A 377 -7.21 13.94 -13.90
N ILE A 378 -7.91 12.94 -14.44
CA ILE A 378 -7.76 11.56 -13.99
C ILE A 378 -7.35 10.66 -15.14
N GLU A 379 -6.37 9.81 -14.88
CA GLU A 379 -6.05 8.64 -15.69
C GLU A 379 -6.36 7.36 -14.91
N VAL A 380 -7.07 6.43 -15.54
CA VAL A 380 -7.32 5.09 -14.99
C VAL A 380 -6.80 4.01 -15.92
N LEU A 381 -6.13 3.03 -15.33
CA LEU A 381 -5.72 1.79 -15.99
C LEU A 381 -6.70 0.68 -15.61
N VAL A 382 -7.20 -0.08 -16.58
CA VAL A 382 -8.32 -1.00 -16.40
C VAL A 382 -8.01 -2.34 -17.05
N ALA A 383 -8.28 -3.44 -16.33
CA ALA A 383 -8.23 -4.79 -16.89
C ALA A 383 -9.62 -5.29 -17.28
N ASN A 384 -9.75 -5.90 -18.45
CA ASN A 384 -10.96 -6.56 -18.94
C ASN A 384 -11.28 -7.87 -18.20
N ASP A 385 -10.47 -8.25 -17.22
CA ASP A 385 -10.62 -9.47 -16.43
C ASP A 385 -10.45 -9.17 -14.92
N PRO A 386 -11.02 -10.01 -14.03
CA PRO A 386 -10.98 -9.79 -12.59
C PRO A 386 -9.76 -10.43 -11.88
N THR A 387 -8.65 -10.69 -12.58
CA THR A 387 -7.53 -11.47 -11.99
C THR A 387 -6.55 -10.66 -11.13
N LYS A 388 -6.82 -9.37 -10.92
CA LYS A 388 -5.93 -8.50 -10.14
C LYS A 388 -5.80 -8.96 -8.69
N LYS A 389 -4.60 -8.84 -8.13
CA LYS A 389 -4.32 -9.04 -6.71
C LYS A 389 -3.98 -7.70 -6.07
N VAL A 390 -4.58 -7.40 -4.94
CA VAL A 390 -4.45 -6.09 -4.28
C VAL A 390 -3.86 -6.25 -2.89
N LEU A 391 -2.86 -5.44 -2.56
CA LEU A 391 -2.37 -5.26 -1.19
C LEU A 391 -2.92 -3.96 -0.62
N HIS A 392 -3.77 -4.07 0.39
CA HIS A 392 -4.44 -2.95 1.04
C HIS A 392 -4.18 -3.00 2.56
N VAL A 393 -3.26 -2.15 3.02
CA VAL A 393 -2.94 -1.89 4.43
C VAL A 393 -3.80 -0.72 4.88
N GLN A 394 -4.77 -0.98 5.76
CA GLN A 394 -5.64 0.05 6.34
C GLN A 394 -5.33 0.27 7.83
N SER A 395 -4.77 -0.73 8.50
CA SER A 395 -4.28 -0.58 9.87
C SER A 395 -2.96 0.17 9.90
N ILE A 396 -2.76 0.99 10.93
CA ILE A 396 -1.43 1.50 11.28
C ILE A 396 -0.56 0.32 11.69
N SER A 397 0.66 0.23 11.17
CA SER A 397 1.56 -0.93 11.34
C SER A 397 3.03 -0.49 11.42
N CYS A 398 3.94 -1.39 11.79
CA CYS A 398 5.36 -1.06 11.86
C CYS A 398 6.14 -1.32 10.55
N TRP A 399 5.47 -1.74 9.46
CA TRP A 399 6.17 -2.19 8.25
C TRP A 399 5.80 -1.42 6.98
N ALA A 400 4.57 -0.92 6.87
CA ALA A 400 4.13 -0.09 5.75
C ALA A 400 3.12 0.97 6.19
N PRO A 401 3.14 2.17 5.56
CA PRO A 401 2.15 3.20 5.82
C PRO A 401 0.73 2.74 5.45
N SER A 402 -0.23 3.11 6.29
CA SER A 402 -1.65 2.85 6.05
C SER A 402 -2.21 3.73 4.91
N CYS A 403 -3.07 3.14 4.07
CA CYS A 403 -3.86 3.85 3.09
C CYS A 403 -4.98 4.63 3.77
N ILE A 404 -4.95 5.96 3.68
CA ILE A 404 -6.02 6.82 4.19
C ILE A 404 -7.03 7.07 3.07
N GLY A 405 -8.02 6.19 2.96
CA GLY A 405 -9.06 6.24 1.92
C GLY A 405 -9.04 5.00 1.01
N PRO A 406 -9.97 4.91 0.03
CA PRO A 406 -10.19 3.73 -0.80
C PRO A 406 -9.20 3.66 -1.97
N TYR A 407 -7.93 3.50 -1.63
CA TYR A 407 -6.87 3.11 -2.55
C TYR A 407 -5.99 2.05 -1.89
N SER A 408 -5.24 1.30 -2.67
CA SER A 408 -4.34 0.25 -2.19
C SER A 408 -2.88 0.64 -2.35
N GLN A 409 -1.98 0.00 -1.60
CA GLN A 409 -0.54 0.19 -1.74
C GLN A 409 -0.06 -0.31 -3.10
N ALA A 410 -0.62 -1.43 -3.57
CA ALA A 410 -0.23 -2.00 -4.84
C ALA A 410 -1.30 -2.92 -5.44
N THR A 411 -1.32 -2.97 -6.77
CA THR A 411 -2.16 -3.87 -7.57
C THR A 411 -1.29 -4.64 -8.56
N LEU A 412 -1.33 -5.97 -8.47
CA LEU A 412 -0.64 -6.90 -9.37
C LEU A 412 -1.62 -7.44 -10.41
N HIS A 413 -1.28 -7.31 -11.69
CA HIS A 413 -2.00 -7.94 -12.81
C HIS A 413 -1.01 -8.34 -13.89
N ASN A 414 -1.13 -9.56 -14.42
CA ASN A 414 -0.26 -10.10 -15.48
C ASN A 414 1.24 -9.81 -15.30
N ASP A 415 1.78 -10.18 -14.13
CA ASP A 415 3.19 -9.99 -13.75
C ASP A 415 3.65 -8.52 -13.63
N ILE A 416 2.74 -7.54 -13.70
CA ILE A 416 3.05 -6.13 -13.48
C ILE A 416 2.44 -5.66 -12.16
N LEU A 417 3.30 -5.17 -11.27
CA LEU A 417 2.92 -4.58 -10.00
C LEU A 417 2.87 -3.06 -10.13
N HIS A 418 1.66 -2.51 -10.10
CA HIS A 418 1.41 -1.07 -10.05
C HIS A 418 1.36 -0.62 -8.58
N MET A 419 2.41 0.03 -8.10
CA MET A 419 2.44 0.59 -6.75
C MET A 419 1.84 2.00 -6.71
N ALA A 420 1.16 2.31 -5.61
CA ALA A 420 0.75 3.66 -5.26
C ALA A 420 1.95 4.56 -4.98
N GLY A 421 1.71 5.87 -5.00
CA GLY A 421 2.67 6.86 -4.53
C GLY A 421 3.10 6.59 -3.10
N GLN A 422 4.41 6.47 -2.88
CA GLN A 422 5.00 6.30 -1.56
C GLN A 422 5.62 7.63 -1.12
N LEU A 423 5.05 8.17 -0.04
CA LEU A 423 5.63 9.30 0.68
C LEU A 423 6.61 8.80 1.75
N GLY A 424 7.50 9.67 2.20
CA GLY A 424 8.42 9.44 3.31
C GLY A 424 7.72 9.44 4.68
N LEU A 425 6.65 8.65 4.85
CA LEU A 425 5.93 8.50 6.10
C LEU A 425 6.58 7.43 6.97
N ASP A 426 6.72 7.69 8.26
CA ASP A 426 6.98 6.64 9.24
C ASP A 426 5.71 5.75 9.38
N PRO A 427 5.78 4.44 9.09
CA PRO A 427 4.61 3.55 9.14
C PRO A 427 3.87 3.56 10.47
N ALA A 428 4.60 3.63 11.58
CA ALA A 428 4.03 3.47 12.92
C ALA A 428 3.26 4.72 13.38
N THR A 429 3.70 5.91 12.97
CA THR A 429 3.10 7.20 13.37
C THR A 429 2.30 7.88 12.27
N MET A 430 2.48 7.51 11.00
CA MET A 430 1.89 8.16 9.83
C MET A 430 2.28 9.65 9.66
N VAL A 431 3.42 10.03 10.23
CA VAL A 431 4.02 11.37 10.14
C VAL A 431 5.15 11.36 9.11
N LEU A 432 5.29 12.45 8.34
CA LEU A 432 6.42 12.61 7.42
C LEU A 432 7.73 12.65 8.21
N CYS A 433 8.73 11.92 7.73
CA CYS A 433 10.03 11.89 8.38
C CYS A 433 10.67 13.29 8.38
N LYS A 434 11.34 13.63 9.48
CA LYS A 434 12.10 14.88 9.59
C LYS A 434 13.46 14.71 8.91
N GLY A 435 14.00 15.78 8.33
CA GLY A 435 15.33 15.76 7.71
C GLY A 435 15.37 16.24 6.26
N GLY A 436 14.25 16.75 5.73
CA GLY A 436 14.20 17.33 4.39
C GLY A 436 14.07 16.28 3.28
N PRO A 437 14.33 16.67 2.03
CA PRO A 437 13.93 15.89 0.85
C PRO A 437 14.69 14.55 0.73
N VAL A 438 15.92 14.50 1.25
CA VAL A 438 16.73 13.27 1.23
C VAL A 438 16.18 12.23 2.20
N ALA A 439 15.81 12.65 3.42
CA ALA A 439 15.22 11.73 4.40
C ALA A 439 13.87 11.21 3.89
N GLU A 440 13.05 12.07 3.28
CA GLU A 440 11.78 11.67 2.70
C GLU A 440 11.94 10.67 1.55
N LEU A 441 12.93 10.87 0.69
CA LEU A 441 13.28 9.91 -0.37
C LEU A 441 13.68 8.55 0.21
N GLU A 442 14.58 8.51 1.19
CA GLU A 442 15.06 7.26 1.79
C GLU A 442 13.90 6.51 2.44
N GLN A 443 13.06 7.19 3.23
CA GLN A 443 11.90 6.57 3.86
C GLN A 443 10.87 6.09 2.82
N ALA A 444 10.65 6.84 1.74
CA ALA A 444 9.74 6.43 0.66
C ALA A 444 10.26 5.19 -0.10
N LEU A 445 11.58 5.06 -0.29
CA LEU A 445 12.20 3.87 -0.86
C LEU A 445 12.09 2.67 0.09
N GLU A 446 12.31 2.85 1.39
CA GLU A 446 12.12 1.78 2.38
C GLU A 446 10.66 1.29 2.43
N ASN A 447 9.71 2.23 2.43
CA ASN A 447 8.27 1.92 2.34
C ASN A 447 7.94 1.14 1.06
N SER A 448 8.48 1.59 -0.08
CA SER A 448 8.32 0.92 -1.37
C SER A 448 8.88 -0.51 -1.35
N GLU A 449 10.05 -0.72 -0.73
CA GLU A 449 10.73 -2.01 -0.65
C GLU A 449 9.95 -2.98 0.25
N ALA A 450 9.42 -2.50 1.38
CA ALA A 450 8.57 -3.28 2.27
C ALA A 450 7.30 -3.77 1.56
N VAL A 451 6.65 -2.91 0.79
CA VAL A 451 5.48 -3.27 -0.03
C VAL A 451 5.88 -4.24 -1.16
N ALA A 452 7.00 -4.01 -1.85
CA ALA A 452 7.49 -4.88 -2.92
C ALA A 452 7.78 -6.31 -2.43
N ARG A 453 8.36 -6.46 -1.24
CA ARG A 453 8.65 -7.77 -0.62
C ARG A 453 7.41 -8.62 -0.40
N SER A 454 6.24 -8.00 -0.18
CA SER A 454 4.96 -8.72 -0.09
C SER A 454 4.56 -9.44 -1.39
N PHE A 455 5.19 -9.08 -2.52
CA PHE A 455 5.02 -9.69 -3.83
C PHE A 455 6.28 -10.45 -4.30
N ASN A 456 7.21 -10.78 -3.39
CA ASN A 456 8.51 -11.38 -3.71
C ASN A 456 9.35 -10.54 -4.70
N CYS A 457 9.18 -9.22 -4.66
CA CYS A 457 9.91 -8.26 -5.49
C CYS A 457 10.84 -7.41 -4.63
N SER A 458 11.79 -6.74 -5.28
CA SER A 458 12.61 -5.68 -4.68
C SER A 458 12.72 -4.51 -5.65
N ILE A 459 12.87 -3.29 -5.12
CA ILE A 459 13.17 -2.10 -5.91
C ILE A 459 14.45 -2.28 -6.71
N SER A 460 15.43 -2.92 -6.10
CA SER A 460 16.76 -3.07 -6.67
C SER A 460 16.80 -4.02 -7.87
N THR A 461 15.89 -4.99 -7.95
CA THR A 461 15.95 -6.09 -8.93
C THR A 461 14.74 -6.19 -9.85
N SER A 462 13.55 -5.78 -9.39
CA SER A 462 12.28 -6.01 -10.10
C SER A 462 11.71 -4.74 -10.73
N THR A 463 12.26 -3.56 -10.45
CA THR A 463 11.74 -2.29 -10.97
C THR A 463 11.97 -2.16 -12.48
N ILE A 464 10.92 -1.78 -13.20
CA ILE A 464 10.97 -1.43 -14.63
C ILE A 464 10.99 0.09 -14.84
N LEU A 465 10.22 0.82 -14.03
CA LEU A 465 10.11 2.27 -14.03
C LEU A 465 9.96 2.76 -12.59
N CYS A 466 10.71 3.79 -12.23
CA CYS A 466 10.54 4.50 -10.98
C CYS A 466 10.39 5.99 -11.24
N LEU A 467 9.20 6.52 -10.93
CA LEU A 467 8.90 7.94 -10.98
C LEU A 467 9.21 8.54 -9.61
N ILE A 468 10.01 9.59 -9.58
CA ILE A 468 10.34 10.35 -8.38
C ILE A 468 9.83 11.77 -8.59
N TYR A 469 8.73 12.10 -7.91
CA TYR A 469 8.19 13.45 -7.91
C TYR A 469 8.91 14.28 -6.86
N CYS A 470 9.39 15.45 -7.27
CA CYS A 470 10.06 16.42 -6.41
C CYS A 470 9.21 17.70 -6.38
N SER A 471 8.88 18.20 -5.19
CA SER A 471 8.19 19.49 -5.05
C SER A 471 9.08 20.64 -5.53
N GLU A 472 8.46 21.65 -6.14
CA GLU A 472 9.09 22.91 -6.51
C GLU A 472 9.70 23.66 -5.33
N SER A 473 9.20 23.39 -4.11
CA SER A 473 9.75 23.93 -2.86
C SER A 473 11.18 23.49 -2.56
N ILE A 474 11.66 22.36 -3.14
CA ILE A 474 13.04 21.90 -2.95
C ILE A 474 14.00 22.81 -3.72
N GLU A 475 15.10 23.24 -3.09
CA GLU A 475 16.15 24.00 -3.78
C GLU A 475 16.86 23.18 -4.88
N LYS A 476 17.27 23.83 -5.97
CA LYS A 476 17.93 23.16 -7.12
C LYS A 476 19.18 22.37 -6.72
N SER A 477 19.95 22.87 -5.76
CA SER A 477 21.13 22.20 -5.18
C SER A 477 20.76 20.88 -4.50
N GLU A 478 19.69 20.87 -3.71
CA GLU A 478 19.20 19.70 -2.99
C GLU A 478 18.58 18.65 -3.92
N ARG A 479 17.93 19.06 -5.02
CA ARG A 479 17.41 18.13 -6.05
C ARG A 479 18.52 17.24 -6.62
N ILE A 480 19.72 17.80 -6.84
CA ILE A 480 20.88 17.05 -7.31
C ILE A 480 21.34 16.04 -6.24
N ILE A 481 21.23 16.40 -4.96
CA ILE A 481 21.58 15.51 -3.85
C ILE A 481 20.58 14.36 -3.75
N VAL A 482 19.27 14.63 -3.86
CA VAL A 482 18.20 13.62 -3.91
C VAL A 482 18.50 12.60 -5.01
N GLN A 483 18.77 13.05 -6.23
CA GLN A 483 19.10 12.16 -7.35
C GLN A 483 20.34 11.29 -7.06
N LYS A 484 21.44 11.88 -6.58
CA LYS A 484 22.66 11.12 -6.22
C LYS A 484 22.41 10.12 -5.11
N LYS A 485 21.57 10.46 -4.13
CA LYS A 485 21.27 9.61 -2.99
C LYS A 485 20.38 8.44 -3.38
N ALA A 486 19.38 8.66 -4.24
CA ALA A 486 18.58 7.59 -4.82
C ALA A 486 19.48 6.53 -5.47
N ASP A 487 20.38 6.95 -6.37
CA ASP A 487 21.31 6.05 -7.05
C ASP A 487 22.20 5.27 -6.07
N THR A 488 22.66 5.94 -5.01
CA THR A 488 23.52 5.32 -3.98
C THR A 488 22.75 4.29 -3.17
N HIS A 489 21.53 4.61 -2.75
CA HIS A 489 20.68 3.74 -1.95
C HIS A 489 20.29 2.48 -2.74
N LEU A 490 19.94 2.64 -4.02
CA LEU A 490 19.63 1.53 -4.91
C LEU A 490 20.82 0.62 -5.16
N LYS A 491 22.03 1.19 -5.33
CA LYS A 491 23.27 0.40 -5.44
C LYS A 491 23.53 -0.39 -4.17
N GLN A 492 23.32 0.20 -3.00
CA GLN A 492 23.47 -0.50 -1.73
C GLN A 492 22.48 -1.67 -1.62
N MET A 493 21.20 -1.44 -1.92
CA MET A 493 20.19 -2.51 -1.95
C MET A 493 20.56 -3.64 -2.92
N LYS A 494 21.09 -3.33 -4.11
CA LYS A 494 21.58 -4.33 -5.07
C LYS A 494 22.70 -5.20 -4.48
N LEU A 495 23.61 -4.63 -3.69
CA LEU A 495 24.70 -5.36 -3.04
C LEU A 495 24.16 -6.29 -1.95
N ASP A 496 23.28 -5.78 -1.08
CA ASP A 496 22.69 -6.56 0.02
C ASP A 496 21.91 -7.78 -0.51
N HIS A 497 21.26 -7.65 -1.68
CA HIS A 497 20.55 -8.75 -2.33
C HIS A 497 21.45 -9.81 -2.97
N ALA A 498 22.67 -9.45 -3.39
CA ALA A 498 23.60 -10.39 -4.03
C ALA A 498 24.17 -11.42 -3.04
N GLU A 499 24.10 -11.16 -1.73
CA GLU A 499 24.54 -12.07 -0.67
C GLU A 499 23.50 -13.16 -0.32
N GLY A 500 22.25 -13.04 -0.79
CA GLY A 500 21.18 -14.01 -0.58
C GLY A 500 21.03 -15.04 -1.73
N HIS A 501 20.94 -16.33 -1.40
CA HIS A 501 20.99 -17.49 -2.32
C HIS A 501 19.82 -17.67 -3.34
N LYS A 502 19.23 -16.62 -3.91
CA LYS A 502 18.33 -16.75 -5.08
C LYS A 502 18.77 -15.82 -6.20
N LYS A 503 19.12 -16.43 -7.34
CA LYS A 503 19.56 -15.78 -8.57
C LYS A 503 18.36 -15.13 -9.27
N THR A 504 17.77 -14.10 -8.65
CA THR A 504 16.73 -13.27 -9.27
C THR A 504 17.41 -12.29 -10.22
N MET A 505 16.90 -12.12 -11.43
CA MET A 505 17.46 -11.16 -12.39
C MET A 505 17.44 -9.75 -11.80
N VAL A 506 18.51 -8.98 -11.99
CA VAL A 506 18.58 -7.57 -11.66
C VAL A 506 18.21 -6.78 -12.91
N LEU A 507 17.01 -6.23 -12.96
CA LEU A 507 16.65 -5.26 -13.99
C LEU A 507 17.50 -3.98 -13.83
N ASP A 508 17.72 -3.29 -14.95
CA ASP A 508 18.23 -1.92 -14.92
C ASP A 508 17.05 -0.96 -15.00
N PRO A 509 16.52 -0.48 -13.87
CA PRO A 509 15.31 0.33 -13.85
C PRO A 509 15.52 1.69 -14.52
N VAL A 510 14.47 2.17 -15.17
CA VAL A 510 14.44 3.55 -15.64
C VAL A 510 14.00 4.47 -14.51
N PHE A 511 14.75 5.53 -14.24
CA PHE A 511 14.38 6.57 -13.27
C PHE A 511 13.95 7.84 -13.99
N LEU A 512 12.76 8.33 -13.66
CA LEU A 512 12.29 9.62 -14.12
C LEU A 512 12.03 10.53 -12.92
N TYR A 513 12.74 11.65 -12.88
CA TYR A 513 12.55 12.70 -11.90
C TYR A 513 11.61 13.75 -12.49
N VAL A 514 10.52 14.04 -11.79
CA VAL A 514 9.49 14.97 -12.24
C VAL A 514 9.38 16.10 -11.23
N LEU A 515 9.51 17.35 -11.69
CA LEU A 515 9.27 18.52 -10.87
C LEU A 515 7.77 18.82 -10.86
N VAL A 516 7.19 18.97 -9.67
CA VAL A 516 5.76 19.25 -9.50
C VAL A 516 5.57 20.39 -8.49
N PRO A 517 4.51 21.21 -8.60
CA PRO A 517 4.26 22.27 -7.63
C PRO A 517 4.26 21.77 -6.17
N ASP A 518 3.44 20.75 -5.87
CA ASP A 518 3.36 20.18 -4.54
C ASP A 518 2.86 18.73 -4.51
N LEU A 519 2.97 18.11 -3.34
CA LEU A 519 2.61 16.73 -3.04
C LEU A 519 1.72 16.66 -1.80
N PRO A 520 0.96 15.57 -1.60
CA PRO A 520 0.12 15.42 -0.43
C PRO A 520 0.91 15.57 0.87
N LYS A 521 0.28 16.16 1.89
CA LYS A 521 0.90 16.51 3.19
C LYS A 521 2.07 17.52 3.08
N ARG A 522 2.22 18.22 1.95
CA ARG A 522 3.36 19.11 1.67
C ARG A 522 4.69 18.35 1.73
N ALA A 523 4.67 17.10 1.28
CA ALA A 523 5.88 16.31 1.14
C ALA A 523 6.77 16.93 0.07
N LEU A 524 8.08 16.75 0.23
CA LEU A 524 9.07 17.20 -0.72
C LEU A 524 9.28 16.15 -1.82
N VAL A 525 9.18 14.86 -1.48
CA VAL A 525 9.42 13.75 -2.42
C VAL A 525 8.33 12.67 -2.34
N GLU A 526 7.86 12.21 -3.50
CA GLU A 526 7.03 11.00 -3.65
C GLU A 526 7.70 10.03 -4.62
N VAL A 527 7.77 8.75 -4.25
CA VAL A 527 8.31 7.67 -5.09
C VAL A 527 7.19 6.78 -5.58
N LYS A 528 7.12 6.55 -6.89
CA LYS A 528 6.15 5.65 -7.53
C LYS A 528 6.89 4.64 -8.41
N PRO A 529 7.18 3.45 -7.87
CA PRO A 529 7.80 2.38 -8.62
C PRO A 529 6.76 1.47 -9.31
N MET A 530 7.16 0.90 -10.43
CA MET A 530 6.45 -0.16 -11.15
C MET A 530 7.40 -1.33 -11.32
N PHE A 531 6.89 -2.55 -11.08
CA PHE A 531 7.73 -3.75 -11.06
C PHE A 531 7.22 -4.79 -12.04
N TYR A 532 8.15 -5.59 -12.55
CA TYR A 532 7.87 -6.85 -13.23
C TYR A 532 8.16 -8.02 -12.29
N THR A 533 7.15 -8.85 -12.04
CA THR A 533 7.19 -9.95 -11.06
C THR A 533 7.34 -11.33 -11.70
N GLY A 534 7.33 -11.41 -13.03
CA GLY A 534 7.35 -12.67 -13.76
C GLY A 534 8.74 -13.29 -13.81
N GLU A 535 8.81 -14.60 -14.05
CA GLU A 535 10.09 -15.29 -14.25
C GLU A 535 10.69 -14.90 -15.62
N TYR A 536 11.99 -14.60 -15.63
CA TYR A 536 12.75 -14.34 -16.85
C TYR A 536 13.50 -15.60 -17.28
N LEU A 537 13.08 -16.18 -18.40
CA LEU A 537 13.91 -17.10 -19.15
C LEU A 537 14.90 -16.23 -19.94
N SER A 538 16.20 -16.43 -19.70
CA SER A 538 17.26 -15.65 -20.34
C SER A 538 17.00 -15.48 -21.84
N GLY A 539 16.87 -14.23 -22.29
CA GLY A 539 16.85 -13.89 -23.71
C GLY A 539 18.16 -14.27 -24.41
N PRO A 540 18.23 -14.13 -25.74
CA PRO A 540 19.43 -14.42 -26.52
C PRO A 540 20.64 -13.67 -25.95
N SER A 541 21.82 -14.31 -25.94
CA SER A 541 23.06 -13.69 -25.49
C SER A 541 23.39 -12.44 -26.33
N ASP A 542 24.19 -11.49 -25.81
CA ASP A 542 24.60 -10.32 -26.60
C ASP A 542 25.35 -10.68 -27.90
N LEU A 543 25.83 -11.92 -28.02
CA LEU A 543 26.39 -12.51 -29.24
C LEU A 543 25.33 -12.79 -30.33
N ASP A 544 24.06 -13.03 -29.98
CA ASP A 544 22.95 -13.23 -30.93
C ASP A 544 22.38 -11.90 -31.46
N LYS A 545 22.59 -10.79 -30.75
CA LYS A 545 22.11 -9.45 -31.15
C LYS A 545 22.90 -8.84 -32.32
N GLN A 546 24.06 -9.42 -32.69
CA GLN A 546 24.88 -8.92 -33.80
C GLN A 546 24.33 -9.28 -35.20
N TYR A 547 23.31 -10.13 -35.31
CA TYR A 547 22.80 -10.62 -36.59
C TYR A 547 21.47 -9.98 -37.05
N GLN A 548 21.20 -8.71 -36.75
CA GLN A 548 20.12 -7.95 -37.40
C GLN A 548 20.47 -6.46 -37.55
N SER A 549 21.46 -6.13 -38.38
CA SER A 549 21.66 -4.74 -38.84
C SER A 549 21.90 -4.68 -40.35
N THR A 550 20.87 -5.04 -41.12
CA THR A 550 20.82 -4.68 -42.54
C THR A 550 19.41 -4.22 -42.89
N GLY A 551 19.11 -2.97 -42.52
CA GLY A 551 17.90 -2.27 -42.89
C GLY A 551 18.16 -0.78 -42.82
N GLN A 552 18.26 -0.13 -43.99
CA GLN A 552 18.37 1.32 -44.12
C GLN A 552 17.15 1.96 -43.43
N GLY A 553 17.36 2.71 -42.34
CA GLY A 553 16.26 3.21 -41.52
C GLY A 553 15.34 4.14 -42.31
N CYS A 554 14.03 3.85 -42.31
CA CYS A 554 12.99 4.60 -43.04
C CYS A 554 12.83 6.07 -42.63
N TRP A 555 13.58 6.53 -41.62
CA TRP A 555 13.38 7.83 -40.98
C TRP A 555 14.41 8.90 -41.36
N GLY A 556 15.49 8.53 -42.06
CA GLY A 556 16.51 9.48 -42.55
C GLY A 556 17.60 9.87 -41.54
N PHE A 557 17.76 9.10 -40.46
CA PHE A 557 18.83 9.29 -39.47
C PHE A 557 19.80 8.09 -39.50
N GLU A 558 21.10 8.37 -39.47
CA GLU A 558 22.14 7.36 -39.24
C GLU A 558 22.49 7.30 -37.75
N TYR A 559 22.88 6.12 -37.26
CA TYR A 559 23.17 5.97 -35.83
C TYR A 559 24.44 6.72 -35.43
N GLU A 560 24.33 7.58 -34.41
CA GLU A 560 25.45 8.22 -33.74
C GLU A 560 25.48 7.86 -32.25
N THR A 561 26.66 7.86 -31.64
CA THR A 561 26.85 7.46 -30.23
C THR A 561 26.10 8.34 -29.24
N TRP A 562 25.89 9.62 -29.56
CA TRP A 562 25.12 10.52 -28.69
C TRP A 562 23.62 10.20 -28.66
N HIS A 563 23.11 9.40 -29.61
CA HIS A 563 21.70 8.97 -29.59
C HIS A 563 21.37 8.12 -28.35
N ASP A 564 22.36 7.49 -27.73
CA ASP A 564 22.13 6.72 -26.51
C ASP A 564 22.03 7.62 -25.26
N ILE A 565 22.55 8.85 -25.32
CA ILE A 565 22.46 9.83 -24.21
C ILE A 565 20.99 10.22 -23.95
N CYS A 566 20.19 10.30 -25.01
CA CYS A 566 18.79 10.69 -24.92
C CYS A 566 17.86 9.52 -24.56
N LEU A 567 18.36 8.28 -24.44
CA LEU A 567 17.52 7.09 -24.30
C LEU A 567 17.87 6.30 -23.03
N GLN A 568 16.90 6.17 -22.13
CA GLN A 568 16.93 5.17 -21.07
C GLN A 568 15.96 4.05 -21.40
N LYS A 569 16.34 2.78 -21.21
CA LYS A 569 15.44 1.65 -21.45
C LYS A 569 15.64 0.53 -20.44
N CYS A 570 14.54 -0.09 -20.06
CA CYS A 570 14.47 -1.34 -19.31
C CYS A 570 13.62 -2.32 -20.10
N ALA A 571 14.12 -3.51 -20.41
CA ALA A 571 13.37 -4.46 -21.21
C ALA A 571 13.52 -5.89 -20.70
N VAL A 572 12.39 -6.59 -20.71
CA VAL A 572 12.27 -8.04 -20.58
C VAL A 572 11.94 -8.55 -21.97
N TYR A 573 12.92 -9.18 -22.62
CA TYR A 573 12.86 -9.57 -24.04
C TYR A 573 11.54 -10.26 -24.40
N GLY A 574 10.84 -9.75 -25.43
CA GLY A 574 9.56 -10.27 -25.92
C GLY A 574 8.37 -10.16 -24.95
N LYS A 575 8.53 -9.52 -23.79
CA LYS A 575 7.46 -9.36 -22.78
C LYS A 575 7.12 -7.91 -22.51
N ILE A 576 8.07 -7.14 -22.00
CA ILE A 576 7.85 -5.72 -21.66
C ILE A 576 9.08 -4.89 -22.03
N CYS A 577 8.85 -3.68 -22.52
CA CYS A 577 9.89 -2.69 -22.71
C CYS A 577 9.38 -1.35 -22.21
N THR A 578 10.14 -0.75 -21.29
CA THR A 578 9.99 0.64 -20.87
C THR A 578 11.13 1.42 -21.51
N ALA A 579 10.82 2.52 -22.17
CA ALA A 579 11.80 3.41 -22.75
C ALA A 579 11.41 4.85 -22.48
N ILE A 580 12.38 5.67 -22.06
CA ILE A 580 12.24 7.11 -21.92
C ILE A 580 13.21 7.75 -22.88
N LEU A 581 12.68 8.65 -23.70
CA LEU A 581 13.46 9.50 -24.56
C LEU A 581 13.42 10.93 -24.03
N SER A 582 14.58 11.48 -23.69
CA SER A 582 14.74 12.85 -23.19
C SER A 582 15.51 13.68 -24.20
N VAL A 583 14.84 14.65 -24.80
CA VAL A 583 15.42 15.58 -25.77
C VAL A 583 15.56 16.95 -25.10
N THR A 584 16.78 17.27 -24.68
CA THR A 584 17.13 18.62 -24.17
C THR A 584 17.18 19.63 -25.31
N GLU A 585 17.19 20.93 -25.00
CA GLU A 585 17.36 21.98 -26.03
C GLU A 585 18.63 21.79 -26.87
N GLU A 586 19.75 21.41 -26.23
CA GLU A 586 21.01 21.15 -26.92
C GLU A 586 20.87 19.98 -27.92
N LEU A 587 20.16 18.92 -27.50
CA LEU A 587 19.88 17.77 -28.35
C LEU A 587 18.88 18.12 -29.46
N ALA A 588 17.85 18.91 -29.16
CA ALA A 588 16.89 19.40 -30.14
C ALA A 588 17.59 20.22 -31.23
N ALA A 589 18.44 21.18 -30.85
CA ALA A 589 19.25 21.97 -31.78
C ALA A 589 20.16 21.08 -32.63
N LYS A 590 20.78 20.06 -32.02
CA LYS A 590 21.62 19.08 -32.74
C LYS A 590 20.80 18.25 -33.73
N ILE A 591 19.65 17.73 -33.32
CA ILE A 591 18.71 16.97 -34.17
C ILE A 591 18.30 17.80 -35.39
N CYS A 592 17.89 19.05 -35.18
CA CYS A 592 17.47 19.95 -36.25
C CYS A 592 18.63 20.31 -37.20
N SER A 593 19.89 20.29 -36.72
CA SER A 593 21.06 20.56 -37.55
C SER A 593 21.48 19.41 -38.48
N LEU A 594 21.04 18.19 -38.19
CA LEU A 594 21.46 16.98 -38.92
C LEU A 594 20.69 16.76 -40.23
N THR A 595 19.56 17.44 -40.41
CA THR A 595 18.72 17.28 -41.61
C THR A 595 18.96 18.39 -42.62
N SER A 596 19.61 18.04 -43.74
CA SER A 596 19.60 18.81 -44.98
C SER A 596 18.60 18.25 -46.01
N VAL A 597 17.50 17.63 -45.57
CA VAL A 597 16.60 16.84 -46.44
C VAL A 597 15.40 17.67 -46.89
N ALA A 598 15.26 17.79 -48.21
CA ALA A 598 14.12 18.39 -48.89
C ALA A 598 12.78 17.72 -48.53
N CYS A 599 11.80 18.50 -48.09
CA CYS A 599 10.40 18.08 -48.03
C CYS A 599 9.85 17.81 -49.45
N PRO A 600 8.88 16.89 -49.62
CA PRO A 600 8.03 16.87 -50.80
C PRO A 600 7.32 18.23 -50.97
N ASP A 601 7.22 18.71 -52.21
CA ASP A 601 6.99 20.10 -52.64
C ASP A 601 5.69 20.82 -52.17
N ASP A 602 4.90 20.27 -51.24
CA ASP A 602 3.57 20.80 -50.90
C ASP A 602 3.47 21.62 -49.61
N VAL A 603 4.58 21.89 -48.90
CA VAL A 603 4.55 22.70 -47.66
C VAL A 603 5.59 23.82 -47.70
N LYS A 604 5.43 24.76 -48.64
CA LYS A 604 6.15 26.04 -48.60
C LYS A 604 5.17 27.21 -48.73
N SER A 605 4.39 27.46 -47.68
CA SER A 605 3.89 28.82 -47.47
C SER A 605 3.62 29.15 -46.00
N LYS A 606 4.28 30.22 -45.55
CA LYS A 606 4.01 31.10 -44.39
C LYS A 606 4.43 30.59 -42.99
N GLY A 607 5.59 31.06 -42.52
CA GLY A 607 5.82 31.38 -41.09
C GLY A 607 6.15 30.23 -40.11
N LEU A 608 6.65 29.09 -40.60
CA LEU A 608 6.59 27.77 -39.93
C LEU A 608 7.95 27.20 -39.43
N VAL A 609 8.91 28.03 -39.04
CA VAL A 609 10.23 27.53 -38.60
C VAL A 609 10.14 26.67 -37.32
N ASP A 610 9.09 26.85 -36.51
CA ASP A 610 8.90 26.13 -35.25
C ASP A 610 8.24 24.75 -35.44
N GLU A 611 7.16 24.65 -36.23
CA GLU A 611 6.49 23.36 -36.53
C GLU A 611 7.42 22.38 -37.27
N GLU A 612 8.26 22.88 -38.19
CA GLU A 612 9.19 22.02 -38.94
C GLU A 612 10.24 21.38 -38.01
N GLN A 613 10.72 22.13 -37.01
CA GLN A 613 11.65 21.62 -36.00
C GLN A 613 10.99 20.54 -35.13
N VAL A 614 9.75 20.77 -34.68
CA VAL A 614 8.97 19.79 -33.91
C VAL A 614 8.78 18.50 -34.71
N ILE A 615 8.46 18.58 -36.00
CA ILE A 615 8.33 17.40 -36.87
C ILE A 615 9.64 16.63 -36.98
N ILE A 616 10.78 17.31 -37.12
CA ILE A 616 12.10 16.66 -37.20
C ILE A 616 12.43 15.96 -35.88
N ILE A 617 12.19 16.62 -34.75
CA ILE A 617 12.38 16.03 -33.41
C ILE A 617 11.46 14.82 -33.23
N ALA A 618 10.19 14.91 -33.58
CA ALA A 618 9.25 13.80 -33.51
C ALA A 618 9.70 12.61 -34.38
N ARG A 619 10.18 12.85 -35.61
CA ARG A 619 10.74 11.80 -36.48
C ARG A 619 11.97 11.15 -35.86
N PHE A 620 12.85 11.92 -35.22
CA PHE A 620 13.99 11.37 -34.49
C PHE A 620 13.53 10.49 -33.31
N CYS A 621 12.53 10.96 -32.56
CA CYS A 621 11.97 10.19 -31.45
C CYS A 621 11.39 8.86 -31.91
N ILE A 622 10.59 8.89 -32.99
CA ILE A 622 10.03 7.67 -33.61
C ILE A 622 11.14 6.74 -34.09
N TYR A 623 12.18 7.26 -34.75
CA TYR A 623 13.34 6.47 -35.16
C TYR A 623 14.00 5.73 -34.00
N ARG A 624 14.19 6.42 -32.85
CA ARG A 624 14.80 5.82 -31.66
C ARG A 624 13.89 4.77 -31.03
N LEU A 625 12.59 5.06 -30.90
CA LEU A 625 11.62 4.13 -30.36
C LEU A 625 11.47 2.88 -31.24
N ASP A 626 11.40 3.05 -32.56
CA ASP A 626 11.34 1.95 -33.54
C ASP A 626 12.52 0.99 -33.38
N LYS A 627 13.73 1.54 -33.24
CA LYS A 627 14.94 0.75 -32.98
C LYS A 627 14.84 -0.02 -31.66
N VAL A 628 14.34 0.60 -30.59
CA VAL A 628 14.15 -0.06 -29.30
C VAL A 628 13.17 -1.22 -29.39
N LEU A 629 12.07 -1.05 -30.13
CA LEU A 629 11.07 -2.10 -30.31
C LEU A 629 11.67 -3.30 -31.05
N LEU A 630 12.31 -3.04 -32.19
CA LEU A 630 12.96 -4.07 -33.01
C LEU A 630 14.00 -4.86 -32.22
N GLU A 631 14.87 -4.18 -31.47
CA GLU A 631 15.91 -4.81 -30.63
C GLU A 631 15.33 -5.72 -29.53
N ASN A 632 14.08 -5.54 -29.14
CA ASN A 632 13.41 -6.28 -28.07
C ASN A 632 12.32 -7.24 -28.57
N ASN A 633 12.25 -7.48 -29.88
CA ASN A 633 11.22 -8.30 -30.54
C ASN A 633 9.79 -7.80 -30.24
N LEU A 634 9.61 -6.49 -30.31
CA LEU A 634 8.35 -5.77 -30.19
C LEU A 634 8.10 -4.94 -31.45
N SER A 635 6.85 -4.51 -31.64
CA SER A 635 6.43 -3.71 -32.79
C SER A 635 5.61 -2.48 -32.37
N TRP A 636 5.35 -1.53 -33.27
CA TRP A 636 4.45 -0.42 -32.98
C TRP A 636 3.01 -0.86 -32.67
N ALA A 637 2.58 -2.02 -33.20
CA ALA A 637 1.32 -2.63 -32.80
C ALA A 637 1.33 -3.04 -31.32
N ASP A 638 2.52 -3.22 -30.73
CA ASP A 638 2.65 -3.46 -29.30
C ASP A 638 2.62 -2.19 -28.45
N VAL A 639 2.91 -1.03 -29.06
CA VAL A 639 3.04 0.29 -28.43
C VAL A 639 1.79 1.15 -28.52
N MET A 640 1.10 1.17 -29.67
CA MET A 640 -0.10 1.99 -30.03
C MET A 640 -1.36 1.73 -29.17
N VAL A 641 -1.14 1.10 -28.04
CA VAL A 641 -1.89 -0.01 -27.53
C VAL A 641 -1.63 0.00 -25.99
N SER A 642 -0.50 0.57 -25.52
CA SER A 642 -0.35 1.12 -24.17
C SER A 642 -0.11 2.64 -24.19
N PHE A 643 -1.16 3.44 -24.34
CA PHE A 643 -1.10 4.90 -24.17
C PHE A 643 -1.36 5.32 -22.71
N SER A 644 -1.27 4.38 -21.76
CA SER A 644 -1.18 4.66 -20.32
C SER A 644 0.23 4.58 -19.75
N THR A 645 1.19 4.04 -20.51
CA THR A 645 2.60 4.00 -20.09
C THR A 645 3.56 4.47 -21.18
N LEU A 646 3.07 4.91 -22.33
CA LEU A 646 3.77 5.90 -23.13
C LEU A 646 3.43 7.29 -22.57
N ALA A 647 4.06 7.64 -21.45
CA ALA A 647 4.29 9.04 -21.15
C ALA A 647 5.27 9.57 -22.20
N LEU A 648 4.79 9.95 -23.39
CA LEU A 648 5.39 11.09 -24.09
C LEU A 648 5.02 12.34 -23.29
N LEU A 649 5.48 12.39 -22.04
CA LEU A 649 5.57 13.63 -21.31
C LEU A 649 6.78 14.32 -21.91
N PHE A 650 6.53 15.14 -22.94
CA PHE A 650 7.52 16.09 -23.38
C PHE A 650 7.72 17.12 -22.25
N TYR A 651 8.65 16.83 -21.34
CA TYR A 651 9.19 17.84 -20.45
C TYR A 651 10.20 18.64 -21.25
N PHE A 652 9.72 19.63 -22.00
CA PHE A 652 10.61 20.64 -22.56
C PHE A 652 11.19 21.44 -21.39
N THR A 653 12.45 21.15 -21.05
CA THR A 653 13.20 21.98 -20.11
C THR A 653 13.54 23.29 -20.80
N ASN A 654 12.66 24.27 -20.68
CA ASN A 654 12.94 25.67 -20.33
C ASN A 654 11.70 26.53 -20.62
N PHE A 655 11.15 27.12 -19.57
CA PHE A 655 10.04 28.09 -19.60
C PHE A 655 8.74 27.59 -20.25
N LEU A 656 7.71 27.43 -19.40
CA LEU A 656 6.30 27.71 -19.75
C LEU A 656 5.90 27.38 -21.20
N GLU A 657 5.57 26.11 -21.46
CA GLU A 657 4.44 25.72 -22.32
C GLU A 657 4.27 24.20 -22.22
N VAL A 658 3.31 23.79 -21.39
CA VAL A 658 2.73 22.46 -21.48
C VAL A 658 1.76 22.52 -22.64
N VAL A 659 2.02 21.74 -23.68
CA VAL A 659 1.02 21.44 -24.69
C VAL A 659 0.98 19.92 -24.85
N SER A 660 -0.24 19.40 -24.66
CA SER A 660 -0.62 17.99 -24.73
C SER A 660 -0.30 17.33 -26.06
#